data_AF-A0A816FYQ2-F1
#
_entry.id   AF-A0A816FYQ2-F1
#
_cell.length_a   1.000
_cell.length_b   1.000
_cell.length_c   1.000
_cell.angle_alpha   90.00
_cell.angle_beta   90.00
_cell.angle_gamma   90.00
#
_symmetry.space_group_name_H-M   'P 1'
#
loop_
_entity.id
_entity.type
_entity.pdbx_description
1 polymer ?
#
loop_
_entity_poly.entity_id
_entity_poly.type
_entity_poly.pdbx_seq_one_letter_code
_entity_poly.pdbx_strand_id
1 'polypeptide(L)'
;MSSNDSITSESEPAETIIVSEIEYKLEKPIGVFIPGIESQDISICQELFAKLEHFKQETTTLSTVENNKELLNQSISLWNELWQMANYANQEDTHYFDIYRGVVVKIFMDINETDLFNNDTDFSREKFFDYLDLLNRHGIQQLAMSSSTNTLADVIIESNMHRLLYILSTLCDSVVFIDSDMNNKYSLLLNVMRDYVGKQLQSTTFESSTNEKLTPLYQCILLFLWHLSDHTIVVPYLLHAGYGKNVIEWLKHLTLTDAVRQPVVNIVFNLARHDDGADELNKYEAIQTIKQMEQSHCVRERTILLLNTMILALLSTPNQIKADPTGTNAILDQLLQIAINASTAEKYRCNGFHISEPLVVLVKLFVDDITFDYVMNHAKTTPPSNPTSTVKLFSNLLISFYATLPEKNHLEQFTFIALSNILWSISFHEVYHELLTQHTELMNIMQNVALYESELIIEQYVPRSMQNVKKAADGILFNLGLEISVASMALPYLFTEQQHQQHQQQKKPLVMLSYSHTNSSFCDKILELLDQKADLLDIWIDKRFCKSSGDVWESIARGIKNSDLIICIVSSEYLASKACRQEVIYAKDRLNKRFLPVYLGRPEISEWLDIRLAEYKYVRFQNTHLPLKEDKVEEFLSTVIESIPPEYQPDTNLMGTHHRSSPIFDQTITIEIIKSDGNLATLKPTELIDKRNKSVLTWTQDDIYDWFAQHDICPYIRDMYQFKTGAQMIAYAECVKDEWQKQYDRYAPRYARRYPHKELLEHEFALFISALRQLSGRCILFLSSGDKTL
;
A
#
# COMPACT_ATOMS: atom_id res chain seq x y z
N MET A 1 -46.89 -6.53 -24.57
CA MET A 1 -47.14 -7.85 -25.20
C MET A 1 -45.84 -8.29 -25.86
N SER A 2 -45.48 -9.53 -25.57
CA SER A 2 -44.22 -10.27 -25.74
C SER A 2 -43.52 -10.23 -27.11
N SER A 3 -42.18 -10.16 -27.07
CA SER A 3 -41.19 -10.97 -27.85
C SER A 3 -39.81 -10.34 -27.58
N ASN A 4 -39.10 -10.69 -26.50
CA ASN A 4 -38.11 -11.78 -26.43
C ASN A 4 -37.62 -12.29 -27.79
N ASP A 5 -36.43 -11.84 -28.18
CA ASP A 5 -35.42 -12.68 -28.82
C ASP A 5 -34.04 -12.22 -28.33
N SER A 6 -33.55 -12.94 -27.34
CA SER A 6 -32.17 -12.97 -26.87
C SER A 6 -31.31 -13.64 -27.92
N ILE A 7 -30.44 -12.89 -28.59
CA ILE A 7 -29.30 -13.45 -29.31
C ILE A 7 -28.10 -13.39 -28.37
N THR A 8 -28.07 -14.34 -27.43
CA THR A 8 -26.83 -14.81 -26.81
C THR A 8 -26.20 -15.77 -27.81
N SER A 9 -25.28 -15.27 -28.64
CA SER A 9 -24.35 -16.17 -29.34
C SER A 9 -23.28 -16.59 -28.33
N GLU A 10 -23.65 -17.49 -27.42
CA GLU A 10 -22.67 -18.37 -26.78
C GLU A 10 -22.14 -19.30 -27.88
N SER A 11 -21.05 -18.91 -28.52
CA SER A 11 -20.16 -19.93 -29.05
C SER A 11 -19.57 -20.63 -27.83
N GLU A 12 -19.90 -21.89 -27.60
CA GLU A 12 -19.11 -22.72 -26.70
C GLU A 12 -17.62 -22.50 -27.04
N PRO A 13 -16.76 -22.20 -26.05
CA PRO A 13 -15.36 -22.03 -26.33
C PRO A 13 -14.84 -23.33 -26.98
N ALA A 14 -13.94 -23.22 -27.95
CA ALA A 14 -13.30 -24.38 -28.59
C ALA A 14 -12.70 -25.36 -27.57
N GLU A 15 -12.47 -24.92 -26.33
CA GLU A 15 -12.08 -25.74 -25.18
C GLU A 15 -13.16 -26.72 -24.70
N THR A 16 -14.45 -26.39 -24.74
CA THR A 16 -15.55 -27.33 -24.44
C THR A 16 -15.64 -28.43 -25.51
N ILE A 17 -15.37 -28.07 -26.77
CA ILE A 17 -15.31 -29.02 -27.90
C ILE A 17 -14.08 -29.94 -27.76
N ILE A 18 -12.93 -29.42 -27.32
CA ILE A 18 -11.72 -30.22 -27.08
C ILE A 18 -11.89 -31.13 -25.84
N VAL A 19 -12.49 -30.64 -24.75
CA VAL A 19 -12.77 -31.46 -23.55
C VAL A 19 -13.76 -32.57 -23.86
N SER A 20 -14.83 -32.31 -24.59
CA SER A 20 -15.80 -33.34 -25.01
C SER A 20 -15.22 -34.34 -26.02
N GLU A 21 -14.30 -33.91 -26.90
CA GLU A 21 -13.59 -34.82 -27.81
C GLU A 21 -12.51 -35.66 -27.08
N ILE A 22 -11.89 -35.11 -26.03
CA ILE A 22 -10.96 -35.82 -25.13
C ILE A 22 -11.73 -36.82 -24.26
N GLU A 23 -12.88 -36.47 -23.69
CA GLU A 23 -13.76 -37.37 -22.94
C GLU A 23 -14.26 -38.52 -23.83
N TYR A 24 -14.68 -38.23 -25.07
CA TYR A 24 -15.06 -39.25 -26.07
C TYR A 24 -13.90 -40.19 -26.45
N LYS A 25 -12.65 -39.70 -26.45
CA LYS A 25 -11.45 -40.50 -26.76
C LYS A 25 -10.89 -41.26 -25.54
N LEU A 26 -11.11 -40.76 -24.32
CA LEU A 26 -10.69 -41.39 -23.05
C LEU A 26 -11.65 -42.46 -22.54
N GLU A 27 -12.95 -42.43 -22.91
CA GLU A 27 -13.91 -43.49 -22.57
C GLU A 27 -13.65 -44.82 -23.30
N LYS A 28 -12.84 -44.82 -24.36
CA LYS A 28 -12.43 -46.07 -25.03
C LYS A 28 -11.17 -46.60 -24.36
N PRO A 29 -11.11 -47.90 -23.99
CA PRO A 29 -9.86 -48.50 -23.58
C PRO A 29 -8.83 -48.28 -24.69
N ILE A 30 -7.66 -47.73 -24.32
CA ILE A 30 -6.52 -47.38 -25.19
C ILE A 30 -6.05 -48.56 -26.08
N GLY A 31 -6.58 -49.77 -25.87
CA GLY A 31 -6.36 -50.96 -26.67
C GLY A 31 -7.10 -51.07 -28.01
N VAL A 32 -7.89 -50.09 -28.47
CA VAL A 32 -8.50 -50.14 -29.82
C VAL A 32 -7.74 -49.24 -30.80
N PHE A 33 -6.66 -49.82 -31.35
CA PHE A 33 -5.95 -49.51 -32.59
C PHE A 33 -6.38 -48.23 -33.34
N ILE A 34 -5.58 -47.17 -33.20
CA ILE A 34 -5.47 -46.15 -34.24
C ILE A 34 -4.47 -46.70 -35.28
N PRO A 35 -4.86 -46.97 -36.54
CA PRO A 35 -3.96 -47.58 -37.51
C PRO A 35 -2.88 -46.58 -37.94
N GLY A 36 -1.60 -46.93 -37.71
CA GLY A 36 -0.46 -46.15 -38.21
C GLY A 36 0.68 -45.89 -37.22
N ILE A 37 0.59 -46.36 -35.97
CA ILE A 37 1.54 -46.02 -34.90
C ILE A 37 2.61 -47.12 -34.76
N GLU A 38 3.90 -46.77 -34.76
CA GLU A 38 5.01 -47.69 -34.45
C GLU A 38 5.07 -48.04 -32.96
N SER A 39 5.56 -49.24 -32.64
CA SER A 39 5.46 -49.86 -31.31
C SER A 39 6.25 -49.18 -30.19
N GLN A 40 7.16 -48.24 -30.51
CA GLN A 40 8.06 -47.62 -29.54
C GLN A 40 7.43 -46.38 -28.88
N ASP A 41 6.56 -45.66 -29.61
CA ASP A 41 5.95 -44.39 -29.16
C ASP A 41 4.69 -44.60 -28.31
N ILE A 42 4.02 -45.75 -28.50
CA ILE A 42 2.96 -46.25 -27.62
C ILE A 42 3.49 -46.52 -26.20
N SER A 43 4.75 -46.94 -26.06
CA SER A 43 5.34 -47.30 -24.76
C SER A 43 5.49 -46.11 -23.82
N ILE A 44 5.96 -44.97 -24.33
CA ILE A 44 6.09 -43.73 -23.54
C ILE A 44 4.71 -43.27 -23.08
N CYS A 45 3.73 -43.40 -23.99
CA CYS A 45 2.40 -42.94 -23.70
C CYS A 45 1.65 -43.81 -22.69
N GLN A 46 1.82 -45.13 -22.83
CA GLN A 46 1.35 -46.10 -21.87
C GLN A 46 2.09 -45.99 -20.54
N GLU A 47 3.38 -45.65 -20.52
CA GLU A 47 4.13 -45.45 -19.27
C GLU A 47 3.62 -44.25 -18.47
N LEU A 48 3.40 -43.10 -19.13
CA LEU A 48 2.86 -41.91 -18.47
C LEU A 48 1.40 -42.07 -18.04
N PHE A 49 0.56 -42.70 -18.88
CA PHE A 49 -0.81 -43.02 -18.50
C PHE A 49 -0.87 -44.07 -17.38
N ALA A 50 0.01 -45.07 -17.41
CA ALA A 50 0.16 -46.04 -16.33
C ALA A 50 0.67 -45.37 -15.05
N LYS A 51 1.61 -44.41 -15.13
CA LYS A 51 2.03 -43.59 -13.97
C LYS A 51 0.84 -42.83 -13.40
N LEU A 52 0.01 -42.21 -14.23
CA LEU A 52 -1.15 -41.43 -13.79
C LEU A 52 -2.28 -42.30 -13.22
N GLU A 53 -2.55 -43.46 -13.82
CA GLU A 53 -3.49 -44.46 -13.28
C GLU A 53 -2.97 -45.10 -11.99
N HIS A 54 -1.67 -45.40 -11.94
CA HIS A 54 -1.00 -45.88 -10.73
C HIS A 54 -1.09 -44.84 -9.61
N PHE A 55 -0.83 -43.57 -9.92
CA PHE A 55 -1.00 -42.46 -9.01
C PHE A 55 -2.41 -42.37 -8.46
N LYS A 56 -3.44 -42.37 -9.32
CA LYS A 56 -4.85 -42.40 -8.89
C LYS A 56 -5.16 -43.60 -8.00
N GLN A 57 -4.59 -44.77 -8.32
CA GLN A 57 -4.78 -45.99 -7.52
C GLN A 57 -4.06 -45.91 -6.17
N GLU A 58 -2.82 -45.42 -6.10
CA GLU A 58 -2.07 -45.25 -4.86
C GLU A 58 -2.71 -44.24 -3.91
N THR A 59 -3.39 -43.23 -4.44
CA THR A 59 -4.03 -42.19 -3.64
C THR A 59 -5.48 -42.50 -3.28
N THR A 60 -6.08 -43.60 -3.76
CA THR A 60 -7.48 -44.00 -3.42
C THR A 60 -7.71 -44.27 -1.94
N THR A 61 -6.66 -44.49 -1.15
CA THR A 61 -6.77 -44.68 0.31
C THR A 61 -6.75 -43.38 1.11
N LEU A 62 -6.46 -42.24 0.47
CA LEU A 62 -6.42 -40.93 1.10
C LEU A 62 -7.82 -40.32 1.19
N SER A 63 -8.00 -39.34 2.09
CA SER A 63 -9.20 -38.51 2.05
C SER A 63 -9.28 -37.78 0.69
N THR A 64 -10.48 -37.41 0.23
CA THR A 64 -10.65 -36.72 -1.07
C THR A 64 -9.76 -35.48 -1.21
N VAL A 65 -9.60 -34.71 -0.13
CA VAL A 65 -8.75 -33.52 -0.09
C VAL A 65 -7.26 -33.88 -0.21
N GLU A 66 -6.78 -34.84 0.56
CA GLU A 66 -5.37 -35.28 0.48
C GLU A 66 -5.04 -35.95 -0.86
N ASN A 67 -5.98 -36.72 -1.41
CA ASN A 67 -5.88 -37.28 -2.75
C ASN A 67 -5.72 -36.18 -3.82
N ASN A 68 -6.57 -35.15 -3.78
CA ASN A 68 -6.49 -34.02 -4.71
C ASN A 68 -5.17 -33.28 -4.59
N LYS A 69 -4.68 -33.03 -3.37
CA LYS A 69 -3.38 -32.38 -3.16
C LYS A 69 -2.22 -33.20 -3.76
N GLU A 70 -2.23 -34.51 -3.54
CA GLU A 70 -1.18 -35.40 -4.04
C GLU A 70 -1.22 -35.53 -5.58
N LEU A 71 -2.41 -35.66 -6.17
CA LEU A 71 -2.59 -35.66 -7.62
C LEU A 71 -2.05 -34.37 -8.26
N LEU A 72 -2.24 -33.22 -7.62
CA LEU A 72 -1.73 -31.94 -8.11
C LEU A 72 -0.20 -31.82 -7.98
N ASN A 73 0.39 -32.34 -6.91
CA ASN A 73 1.85 -32.41 -6.76
C ASN A 73 2.47 -33.24 -7.89
N GLN A 74 1.85 -34.38 -8.20
CA GLN A 74 2.31 -35.25 -9.27
C GLN A 74 2.12 -34.62 -10.65
N SER A 75 1.05 -33.84 -10.85
CA SER A 75 0.81 -33.13 -12.11
C SER A 75 1.89 -32.08 -12.42
N ILE A 76 2.47 -31.43 -11.41
CA ILE A 76 3.61 -30.52 -11.56
C ILE A 76 4.86 -31.26 -12.06
N SER A 77 5.12 -32.48 -11.58
CA SER A 77 6.21 -33.32 -12.11
C SER A 77 5.99 -33.64 -13.58
N LEU A 78 4.76 -33.99 -13.96
CA LEU A 78 4.39 -34.29 -15.34
C LEU A 78 4.58 -33.07 -16.25
N TRP A 79 4.25 -31.86 -15.80
CA TRP A 79 4.55 -30.64 -16.55
C TRP A 79 6.04 -30.45 -16.84
N ASN A 80 6.90 -30.74 -15.86
CA ASN A 80 8.34 -30.64 -16.06
C ASN A 80 8.85 -31.67 -17.08
N GLU A 81 8.32 -32.89 -17.06
CA GLU A 81 8.61 -33.92 -18.07
C GLU A 81 8.14 -33.49 -19.46
N LEU A 82 6.91 -32.99 -19.60
CA LEU A 82 6.38 -32.46 -20.86
C LEU A 82 7.24 -31.33 -21.43
N TRP A 83 7.84 -30.52 -20.57
CA TRP A 83 8.76 -29.49 -21.03
C TRP A 83 10.08 -30.06 -21.57
N GLN A 84 10.68 -31.01 -20.85
CA GLN A 84 11.95 -31.61 -21.25
C GLN A 84 11.83 -32.42 -22.54
N MET A 85 10.69 -33.09 -22.74
CA MET A 85 10.43 -33.91 -23.92
C MET A 85 10.24 -33.09 -25.20
N ALA A 86 9.90 -31.79 -25.11
CA ALA A 86 9.66 -30.95 -26.28
C ALA A 86 10.86 -30.89 -27.24
N ASN A 87 12.09 -30.95 -26.71
CA ASN A 87 13.32 -30.91 -27.52
C ASN A 87 13.59 -32.20 -28.29
N TYR A 88 12.90 -33.29 -27.97
CA TYR A 88 13.08 -34.61 -28.58
C TYR A 88 11.88 -35.03 -29.43
N ALA A 89 10.84 -34.20 -29.48
CA ALA A 89 9.58 -34.50 -30.15
C ALA A 89 9.70 -34.47 -31.69
N ASN A 90 9.08 -35.45 -32.34
CA ASN A 90 8.86 -35.49 -33.78
C ASN A 90 7.38 -35.16 -34.11
N GLN A 91 7.04 -35.00 -35.40
CA GLN A 91 5.69 -34.58 -35.81
C GLN A 91 4.58 -35.53 -35.34
N GLU A 92 4.85 -36.83 -35.28
CA GLU A 92 3.89 -37.85 -34.83
C GLU A 92 3.64 -37.75 -33.32
N ASP A 93 4.61 -37.23 -32.55
CA ASP A 93 4.49 -37.05 -31.10
C ASP A 93 3.50 -35.94 -30.71
N THR A 94 3.23 -34.97 -31.59
CA THR A 94 2.46 -33.75 -31.29
C THR A 94 1.07 -34.03 -30.71
N HIS A 95 0.38 -35.05 -31.24
CA HIS A 95 -0.95 -35.44 -30.77
C HIS A 95 -0.93 -35.95 -29.32
N TYR A 96 0.15 -36.63 -28.91
CA TYR A 96 0.29 -37.14 -27.55
C TYR A 96 0.55 -36.00 -26.57
N PHE A 97 1.37 -35.01 -26.93
CA PHE A 97 1.54 -33.81 -26.12
C PHE A 97 0.21 -33.07 -25.87
N ASP A 98 -0.69 -33.02 -26.87
CA ASP A 98 -2.03 -32.45 -26.68
C ASP A 98 -2.88 -33.25 -25.69
N ILE A 99 -2.86 -34.59 -25.79
CA ILE A 99 -3.55 -35.47 -24.84
C ILE A 99 -3.02 -35.25 -23.42
N TYR A 100 -1.69 -35.22 -23.23
CA TYR A 100 -1.10 -35.04 -21.89
C TYR A 100 -1.44 -33.71 -21.26
N ARG A 101 -1.31 -32.62 -22.02
CA ARG A 101 -1.74 -31.30 -21.57
C ARG A 101 -3.21 -31.33 -21.17
N GLY A 102 -4.06 -31.95 -21.99
CA GLY A 102 -5.49 -32.10 -21.71
C GLY A 102 -5.77 -32.81 -20.40
N VAL A 103 -5.08 -33.92 -20.13
CA VAL A 103 -5.21 -34.68 -18.87
C VAL A 103 -4.79 -33.84 -17.67
N VAL A 104 -3.63 -33.17 -17.75
CA VAL A 104 -3.13 -32.38 -16.61
C VAL A 104 -4.01 -31.17 -16.33
N VAL A 105 -4.48 -30.50 -17.38
CA VAL A 105 -5.44 -29.40 -17.24
C VAL A 105 -6.76 -29.91 -16.67
N LYS A 106 -7.28 -31.05 -17.14
CA LYS A 106 -8.52 -31.65 -16.62
C LYS A 106 -8.42 -31.97 -15.12
N ILE A 107 -7.29 -32.54 -14.67
CA ILE A 107 -7.03 -32.77 -13.24
C ILE A 107 -7.09 -31.45 -12.48
N PHE A 108 -6.45 -30.40 -12.97
CA PHE A 108 -6.52 -29.08 -12.34
C PHE A 108 -7.96 -28.55 -12.27
N MET A 109 -8.73 -28.65 -13.36
CA MET A 109 -10.14 -28.20 -13.39
C MET A 109 -11.01 -28.97 -12.40
N ASP A 110 -10.92 -30.30 -12.41
CA ASP A 110 -11.70 -31.16 -11.52
C ASP A 110 -11.39 -30.85 -10.05
N ILE A 111 -10.12 -30.58 -9.73
CA ILE A 111 -9.72 -30.16 -8.38
C ILE A 111 -10.22 -28.75 -8.06
N ASN A 112 -10.15 -27.82 -9.01
CA ASN A 112 -10.65 -26.46 -8.84
C ASN A 112 -12.15 -26.44 -8.53
N GLU A 113 -12.94 -27.34 -9.14
CA GLU A 113 -14.37 -27.52 -8.85
C GLU A 113 -14.65 -28.01 -7.42
N THR A 114 -13.68 -28.64 -6.75
CA THR A 114 -13.81 -29.05 -5.34
C THR A 114 -13.61 -27.92 -4.34
N ASP A 115 -13.37 -26.70 -4.82
CA ASP A 115 -13.11 -25.50 -4.00
C ASP A 115 -11.87 -25.63 -3.10
N LEU A 116 -10.99 -26.59 -3.40
CA LEU A 116 -9.77 -26.86 -2.61
C LEU A 116 -8.91 -25.61 -2.45
N PHE A 117 -8.75 -24.84 -3.53
CA PHE A 117 -7.88 -23.69 -3.55
C PHE A 117 -8.38 -22.52 -2.68
N ASN A 118 -9.70 -22.33 -2.57
CA ASN A 118 -10.26 -21.31 -1.70
C ASN A 118 -10.25 -21.75 -0.23
N ASN A 119 -10.34 -23.06 0.03
CA ASN A 119 -10.33 -23.61 1.40
C ASN A 119 -8.93 -23.74 2.00
N ASP A 120 -7.87 -23.80 1.18
CA ASP A 120 -6.48 -23.91 1.62
C ASP A 120 -5.58 -22.92 0.86
N THR A 121 -5.57 -21.68 1.32
CA THR A 121 -4.83 -20.58 0.68
C THR A 121 -3.31 -20.76 0.71
N ASP A 122 -2.78 -21.41 1.74
CA ASP A 122 -1.35 -21.75 1.84
C ASP A 122 -0.96 -22.75 0.75
N PHE A 123 -1.77 -23.80 0.56
CA PHE A 123 -1.58 -24.76 -0.53
C PHE A 123 -1.73 -24.10 -1.91
N SER A 124 -2.75 -23.26 -2.11
CA SER A 124 -2.93 -22.49 -3.36
C SER A 124 -1.70 -21.65 -3.69
N ARG A 125 -1.18 -20.95 -2.68
CA ARG A 125 0.03 -20.13 -2.82
C ARG A 125 1.25 -20.99 -3.18
N GLU A 126 1.45 -22.13 -2.52
CA GLU A 126 2.52 -23.07 -2.88
C GLU A 126 2.42 -23.49 -4.35
N LYS A 127 1.25 -23.94 -4.80
CA LYS A 127 1.05 -24.44 -6.16
C LYS A 127 1.17 -23.34 -7.21
N PHE A 128 0.71 -22.13 -6.92
CA PHE A 128 0.93 -20.98 -7.80
C PHE A 128 2.43 -20.78 -8.08
N PHE A 129 3.27 -20.79 -7.03
CA PHE A 129 4.71 -20.62 -7.20
C PHE A 129 5.38 -21.82 -7.86
N ASP A 130 4.91 -23.04 -7.64
CA ASP A 130 5.40 -24.23 -8.36
C ASP A 130 5.18 -24.11 -9.88
N TYR A 131 3.97 -23.70 -10.30
CA TYR A 131 3.66 -23.46 -11.71
C TYR A 131 4.41 -22.26 -12.28
N LEU A 132 4.54 -21.18 -11.49
CA LEU A 132 5.29 -20.01 -11.91
C LEU A 132 6.77 -20.34 -12.07
N ASP A 133 7.32 -21.23 -11.26
CA ASP A 133 8.70 -21.72 -11.36
C ASP A 133 8.95 -22.59 -12.58
N LEU A 134 7.96 -23.38 -13.01
CA LEU A 134 8.02 -24.09 -14.30
C LEU A 134 8.12 -23.08 -15.44
N LEU A 135 7.24 -22.07 -15.43
CA LEU A 135 7.24 -21.01 -16.45
C LEU A 135 8.53 -20.17 -16.42
N ASN A 136 9.04 -19.85 -15.24
CA ASN A 136 10.26 -19.06 -15.05
C ASN A 136 11.51 -19.84 -15.49
N ARG A 137 11.61 -21.14 -15.21
CA ARG A 137 12.76 -21.95 -15.64
C ARG A 137 12.81 -22.13 -17.14
N HIS A 138 11.66 -22.37 -17.76
CA HIS A 138 11.63 -22.89 -19.11
C HIS A 138 11.04 -21.93 -20.15
N GLY A 139 10.09 -21.07 -19.78
CA GLY A 139 9.38 -20.16 -20.69
C GLY A 139 10.16 -18.89 -21.06
N ILE A 140 11.14 -18.48 -20.26
CA ILE A 140 11.92 -17.24 -20.49
C ILE A 140 12.63 -17.27 -21.84
N GLN A 141 13.30 -18.38 -22.18
CA GLN A 141 14.09 -18.48 -23.40
C GLN A 141 13.20 -18.34 -24.64
N GLN A 142 12.03 -19.00 -24.64
CA GLN A 142 11.08 -18.94 -25.74
C GLN A 142 10.56 -17.51 -25.97
N LEU A 143 10.14 -16.85 -24.89
CA LEU A 143 9.63 -15.48 -24.97
C LEU A 143 10.71 -14.48 -25.39
N ALA A 144 11.96 -14.69 -24.97
CA ALA A 144 13.08 -13.80 -25.30
C ALA A 144 13.47 -13.85 -26.79
N MET A 145 13.33 -15.01 -27.46
CA MET A 145 13.75 -15.17 -28.85
C MET A 145 12.85 -14.43 -29.85
N SER A 146 11.57 -14.22 -29.55
CA SER A 146 10.64 -13.31 -30.27
C SER A 146 10.50 -13.48 -31.80
N SER A 147 11.05 -14.53 -32.39
CA SER A 147 10.97 -14.85 -33.82
C SER A 147 10.07 -16.08 -34.04
N SER A 148 9.35 -16.09 -35.17
CA SER A 148 8.39 -17.11 -35.61
C SER A 148 8.74 -18.54 -35.19
N THR A 149 7.71 -19.30 -34.79
CA THR A 149 7.74 -20.75 -34.54
C THR A 149 8.36 -21.48 -35.73
N ASN A 150 9.67 -21.75 -35.65
CA ASN A 150 10.41 -22.32 -36.78
C ASN A 150 10.67 -23.82 -36.55
N THR A 151 10.57 -24.30 -35.31
CA THR A 151 10.73 -25.71 -34.96
C THR A 151 9.48 -26.30 -34.30
N LEU A 152 9.34 -27.61 -34.34
CA LEU A 152 8.26 -28.31 -33.65
C LEU A 152 8.33 -28.15 -32.12
N ALA A 153 9.55 -28.12 -31.58
CA ALA A 153 9.79 -27.87 -30.16
C ALA A 153 9.21 -26.51 -29.73
N ASP A 154 9.38 -25.46 -30.55
CA ASP A 154 8.80 -24.13 -30.29
C ASP A 154 7.28 -24.18 -30.16
N VAL A 155 6.61 -24.92 -31.05
CA VAL A 155 5.14 -25.07 -31.05
C VAL A 155 4.65 -25.79 -29.79
N ILE A 156 5.35 -26.85 -29.39
CA ILE A 156 5.02 -27.62 -28.18
C ILE A 156 5.24 -26.77 -26.92
N ILE A 157 6.36 -26.04 -26.85
CA ILE A 157 6.68 -25.15 -25.74
C ILE A 157 5.65 -24.04 -25.63
N GLU A 158 5.33 -23.38 -26.74
CA GLU A 158 4.30 -22.34 -26.78
C GLU A 158 2.93 -22.89 -26.32
N SER A 159 2.53 -24.08 -26.77
CA SER A 159 1.29 -24.74 -26.31
C SER A 159 1.30 -25.04 -24.80
N ASN A 160 2.42 -25.51 -24.24
CA ASN A 160 2.59 -25.69 -22.80
C ASN A 160 2.43 -24.37 -22.04
N MET A 161 2.99 -23.29 -22.57
CA MET A 161 2.86 -21.94 -21.97
C MET A 161 1.42 -21.46 -21.92
N HIS A 162 0.62 -21.68 -22.98
CA HIS A 162 -0.80 -21.32 -22.98
C HIS A 162 -1.56 -21.97 -21.81
N ARG A 163 -1.35 -23.27 -21.60
CA ARG A 163 -2.03 -24.03 -20.54
C ARG A 163 -1.54 -23.66 -19.15
N LEU A 164 -0.24 -23.44 -18.97
CA LEU A 164 0.31 -22.98 -17.69
C LEU A 164 -0.15 -21.56 -17.34
N LEU A 165 -0.19 -20.64 -18.31
CA LEU A 165 -0.70 -19.29 -18.09
C LEU A 165 -2.18 -19.31 -17.73
N TYR A 166 -2.97 -20.22 -18.32
CA TYR A 166 -4.36 -20.44 -17.91
C TYR A 166 -4.44 -20.86 -16.43
N ILE A 167 -3.71 -21.92 -16.03
CA ILE A 167 -3.67 -22.41 -14.64
C ILE A 167 -3.25 -21.29 -13.67
N LEU A 168 -2.19 -20.55 -14.00
CA LEU A 168 -1.71 -19.43 -13.20
C LEU A 168 -2.74 -18.31 -13.08
N SER A 169 -3.43 -17.97 -14.16
CA SER A 169 -4.48 -16.96 -14.15
C SER A 169 -5.63 -17.36 -13.23
N THR A 170 -6.06 -18.63 -13.28
CA THR A 170 -7.10 -19.16 -12.37
C THR A 170 -6.65 -19.14 -10.92
N LEU A 171 -5.41 -19.56 -10.64
CA LEU A 171 -4.88 -19.60 -9.26
C LEU A 171 -4.73 -18.22 -8.63
N CYS A 172 -4.49 -17.16 -9.42
CA CYS A 172 -4.38 -15.79 -8.89
C CYS A 172 -5.58 -15.42 -8.00
N ASP A 173 -6.79 -15.90 -8.30
CA ASP A 173 -8.00 -15.54 -7.55
C ASP A 173 -8.05 -16.18 -6.15
N SER A 174 -7.28 -17.24 -5.91
CA SER A 174 -7.23 -18.00 -4.64
C SER A 174 -5.94 -17.79 -3.85
N VAL A 175 -4.99 -17.00 -4.36
CA VAL A 175 -3.68 -16.79 -3.73
C VAL A 175 -3.67 -15.51 -2.89
N VAL A 176 -3.19 -15.63 -1.66
CA VAL A 176 -2.88 -14.48 -0.80
C VAL A 176 -1.40 -14.13 -0.95
N PHE A 177 -1.10 -13.11 -1.75
CA PHE A 177 0.27 -12.65 -1.96
C PHE A 177 0.81 -11.87 -0.73
N ILE A 178 2.11 -12.04 -0.46
CA ILE A 178 2.86 -11.25 0.53
C ILE A 178 3.98 -10.44 -0.13
N ASP A 179 4.48 -9.41 0.56
CA ASP A 179 5.47 -8.48 0.01
C ASP A 179 6.70 -9.19 -0.56
N SER A 180 7.15 -10.31 0.00
CA SER A 180 8.37 -11.01 -0.45
C SER A 180 8.20 -11.91 -1.68
N ASP A 181 6.96 -12.09 -2.17
CA ASP A 181 6.62 -13.13 -3.14
C ASP A 181 7.17 -12.88 -4.53
N MET A 182 6.98 -11.66 -5.02
CA MET A 182 7.39 -11.25 -6.37
C MET A 182 8.81 -10.68 -6.39
N ASN A 183 9.69 -11.24 -5.54
CA ASN A 183 11.08 -10.80 -5.41
C ASN A 183 11.88 -10.89 -6.73
N ASN A 184 13.16 -10.51 -6.68
CA ASN A 184 14.04 -10.46 -7.85
C ASN A 184 14.07 -11.74 -8.71
N LYS A 185 13.69 -12.92 -8.18
CA LYS A 185 13.60 -14.20 -8.89
C LYS A 185 12.75 -14.13 -10.17
N TYR A 186 11.62 -13.41 -10.16
CA TYR A 186 10.67 -13.36 -11.29
C TYR A 186 10.81 -12.11 -12.16
N SER A 187 11.73 -11.19 -11.81
CA SER A 187 11.93 -9.93 -12.53
C SER A 187 12.23 -10.13 -14.02
N LEU A 188 13.05 -11.13 -14.36
CA LEU A 188 13.40 -11.44 -15.75
C LEU A 188 12.18 -11.96 -16.53
N LEU A 189 11.38 -12.85 -15.94
CA LEU A 189 10.18 -13.38 -16.57
C LEU A 189 9.18 -12.27 -16.88
N LEU A 190 8.91 -11.39 -15.92
CA LEU A 190 8.03 -10.24 -16.10
C LEU A 190 8.53 -9.29 -17.19
N ASN A 191 9.84 -8.96 -17.19
CA ASN A 191 10.44 -8.13 -18.24
C ASN A 191 10.28 -8.73 -19.63
N VAL A 192 10.54 -10.03 -19.76
CA VAL A 192 10.48 -10.75 -21.03
C VAL A 192 9.02 -10.90 -21.52
N MET A 193 8.07 -11.15 -20.62
CA MET A 193 6.63 -11.14 -20.94
C MET A 193 6.18 -9.78 -21.46
N ARG A 194 6.55 -8.69 -20.78
CA ARG A 194 6.27 -7.31 -21.21
C ARG A 194 6.82 -7.05 -22.61
N ASP A 195 8.08 -7.39 -22.85
CA ASP A 195 8.74 -7.13 -24.13
C ASP A 195 8.11 -7.98 -25.26
N TYR A 196 7.73 -9.23 -24.97
CA TYR A 196 7.03 -10.09 -25.91
C TYR A 196 5.67 -9.50 -26.30
N VAL A 197 4.84 -9.12 -25.33
CA VAL A 197 3.54 -8.47 -25.58
C VAL A 197 3.73 -7.20 -26.42
N GLY A 198 4.68 -6.34 -26.04
CA GLY A 198 4.96 -5.11 -26.79
C GLY A 198 5.33 -5.35 -28.25
N LYS A 199 6.17 -6.36 -28.54
CA LYS A 199 6.52 -6.74 -29.92
C LYS A 199 5.30 -7.24 -30.70
N GLN A 200 4.48 -8.09 -30.10
CA GLN A 200 3.29 -8.65 -30.75
C GLN A 200 2.24 -7.59 -31.08
N LEU A 201 2.06 -6.59 -30.21
CA LEU A 201 1.13 -5.47 -30.47
C LEU A 201 1.64 -4.51 -31.56
N GLN A 202 2.96 -4.48 -31.84
CA GLN A 202 3.56 -3.67 -32.91
C GLN A 202 3.49 -4.34 -34.29
N SER A 203 3.49 -5.68 -34.36
CA SER A 203 3.35 -6.40 -35.62
C SER A 203 1.92 -6.27 -36.16
N THR A 204 1.72 -5.41 -37.16
CA THR A 204 0.45 -4.99 -37.77
C THR A 204 -0.40 -6.09 -38.46
N THR A 205 -0.09 -7.36 -38.28
CA THR A 205 -0.84 -8.49 -38.86
C THR A 205 -1.71 -9.14 -37.78
N PHE A 206 -2.84 -8.50 -37.45
CA PHE A 206 -3.96 -9.21 -36.86
C PHE A 206 -4.57 -10.07 -37.97
N GLU A 207 -3.95 -11.21 -38.29
CA GLU A 207 -4.51 -12.13 -39.27
C GLU A 207 -5.87 -12.59 -38.75
N SER A 208 -6.94 -12.11 -39.40
CA SER A 208 -8.25 -12.72 -39.33
C SER A 208 -8.19 -14.06 -40.07
N SER A 209 -7.45 -15.04 -39.54
CA SER A 209 -7.56 -16.41 -40.03
C SER A 209 -8.84 -16.98 -39.43
N THR A 210 -9.88 -17.03 -40.26
CA THR A 210 -11.22 -17.57 -40.03
C THR A 210 -11.24 -19.09 -39.81
N ASN A 211 -10.25 -19.66 -39.15
CA ASN A 211 -10.21 -21.08 -38.78
C ASN A 211 -9.87 -21.15 -37.29
N GLU A 212 -10.81 -21.65 -36.50
CA GLU A 212 -10.74 -22.04 -35.08
C GLU A 212 -9.32 -22.36 -34.56
N LYS A 213 -8.52 -21.34 -34.25
CA LYS A 213 -7.15 -21.50 -33.75
C LYS A 213 -7.01 -20.73 -32.45
N LEU A 214 -6.48 -21.43 -31.46
CA LEU A 214 -6.19 -21.04 -30.08
C LEU A 214 -5.93 -19.53 -29.87
N THR A 215 -6.41 -19.01 -28.73
CA THR A 215 -6.10 -17.68 -28.20
C THR A 215 -4.58 -17.43 -28.28
N PRO A 216 -4.10 -16.37 -28.96
CA PRO A 216 -2.68 -16.11 -29.10
C PRO A 216 -1.94 -15.98 -27.76
N LEU A 217 -0.68 -16.42 -27.69
CA LEU A 217 0.10 -16.44 -26.44
C LEU A 217 0.15 -15.08 -25.74
N TYR A 218 0.26 -13.98 -26.48
CA TYR A 218 0.29 -12.64 -25.89
C TYR A 218 -1.02 -12.28 -25.17
N GLN A 219 -2.17 -12.82 -25.61
CA GLN A 219 -3.45 -12.62 -24.93
C GLN A 219 -3.51 -13.44 -23.64
N CYS A 220 -2.96 -14.66 -23.61
CA CYS A 220 -2.81 -15.43 -22.38
C CYS A 220 -1.90 -14.72 -21.36
N ILE A 221 -0.81 -14.10 -21.83
CA ILE A 221 0.07 -13.29 -20.98
C ILE A 221 -0.69 -12.07 -20.44
N LEU A 222 -1.45 -11.37 -21.28
CA LEU A 222 -2.26 -10.23 -20.85
C LEU A 222 -3.32 -10.63 -19.81
N LEU A 223 -3.96 -11.79 -19.99
CA LEU A 223 -4.90 -12.33 -19.01
C LEU A 223 -4.21 -12.61 -17.67
N PHE A 224 -3.10 -13.34 -17.70
CA PHE A 224 -2.30 -13.61 -16.49
C PHE A 224 -1.88 -12.32 -15.79
N LEU A 225 -1.38 -11.33 -16.52
CA LEU A 225 -0.97 -10.04 -15.97
C LEU A 225 -2.14 -9.24 -15.41
N TRP A 226 -3.32 -9.32 -16.04
CA TRP A 226 -4.53 -8.71 -15.48
C TRP A 226 -4.84 -9.30 -14.10
N HIS A 227 -4.97 -10.62 -13.99
CA HIS A 227 -5.26 -11.27 -12.70
C HIS A 227 -4.15 -11.04 -11.68
N LEU A 228 -2.88 -11.10 -12.09
CA LEU A 228 -1.74 -10.85 -11.20
C LEU A 228 -1.74 -9.39 -10.68
N SER A 229 -2.03 -8.42 -11.55
CA SER A 229 -2.08 -7.00 -11.17
C SER A 229 -3.26 -6.65 -10.27
N ASP A 230 -4.30 -7.50 -10.21
CA ASP A 230 -5.46 -7.27 -9.34
C ASP A 230 -5.06 -7.24 -7.86
N HIS A 231 -3.96 -7.93 -7.54
CA HIS A 231 -3.31 -7.88 -6.24
C HIS A 231 -2.41 -6.64 -6.12
N THR A 232 -2.91 -5.61 -5.44
CA THR A 232 -2.20 -4.32 -5.29
C THR A 232 -0.79 -4.45 -4.69
N ILE A 233 -0.54 -5.46 -3.87
CA ILE A 233 0.77 -5.78 -3.30
C ILE A 233 1.82 -6.18 -4.36
N VAL A 234 1.38 -6.66 -5.53
CA VAL A 234 2.25 -7.04 -6.65
C VAL A 234 2.61 -5.82 -7.52
N VAL A 235 1.86 -4.72 -7.42
CA VAL A 235 2.04 -3.53 -8.28
C VAL A 235 3.47 -2.98 -8.25
N PRO A 236 4.15 -2.79 -7.10
CA PRO A 236 5.53 -2.30 -7.09
C PRO A 236 6.50 -3.13 -7.95
N TYR A 237 6.29 -4.44 -8.02
CA TYR A 237 7.10 -5.36 -8.83
C TYR A 237 6.83 -5.23 -10.32
N LEU A 238 5.56 -5.04 -10.71
CA LEU A 238 5.21 -4.73 -12.10
C LEU A 238 5.79 -3.38 -12.52
N LEU A 239 5.78 -2.37 -11.64
CA LEU A 239 6.41 -1.08 -11.93
C LEU A 239 7.92 -1.20 -12.09
N HIS A 240 8.59 -1.97 -11.23
CA HIS A 240 10.02 -2.27 -11.37
C HIS A 240 10.33 -2.99 -12.68
N ALA A 241 9.44 -3.90 -13.10
CA ALA A 241 9.47 -4.54 -14.41
C ALA A 241 8.93 -3.65 -15.54
N GLY A 242 8.86 -2.32 -15.38
CA GLY A 242 8.59 -1.34 -16.43
C GLY A 242 7.14 -1.27 -16.96
N TYR A 243 6.19 -1.97 -16.34
CA TYR A 243 4.82 -2.01 -16.84
C TYR A 243 4.13 -0.63 -16.83
N GLY A 244 4.46 0.26 -15.90
CA GLY A 244 3.84 1.60 -15.83
C GLY A 244 3.97 2.41 -17.13
N LYS A 245 5.09 2.27 -17.85
CA LYS A 245 5.28 2.87 -19.18
C LYS A 245 4.59 2.06 -20.27
N ASN A 246 4.90 0.77 -20.33
CA ASN A 246 4.55 -0.09 -21.47
C ASN A 246 3.05 -0.27 -21.64
N VAL A 247 2.26 -0.34 -20.57
CA VAL A 247 0.79 -0.47 -20.69
C VAL A 247 0.17 0.75 -21.38
N ILE A 248 0.71 1.95 -21.14
CA ILE A 248 0.26 3.18 -21.81
C ILE A 248 0.71 3.19 -23.26
N GLU A 249 1.92 2.73 -23.56
CA GLU A 249 2.37 2.54 -24.95
C GLU A 249 1.49 1.53 -25.70
N TRP A 250 1.10 0.44 -25.05
CA TRP A 250 0.21 -0.56 -25.63
C TRP A 250 -1.16 0.04 -26.01
N LEU A 251 -1.75 0.84 -25.12
CA LEU A 251 -3.04 1.51 -25.38
C LEU A 251 -2.98 2.51 -26.55
N LYS A 252 -1.81 3.08 -26.86
CA LYS A 252 -1.64 4.01 -27.99
C LYS A 252 -1.76 3.32 -29.36
N HIS A 253 -1.74 1.98 -29.42
CA HIS A 253 -1.97 1.26 -30.67
C HIS A 253 -3.45 1.33 -31.09
N LEU A 254 -3.73 2.12 -32.13
CA LEU A 254 -5.09 2.41 -32.61
C LEU A 254 -5.86 1.19 -33.16
N THR A 255 -5.18 0.07 -33.43
CA THR A 255 -5.75 -1.14 -34.06
C THR A 255 -6.15 -2.23 -33.08
N LEU A 256 -6.07 -2.00 -31.76
CA LEU A 256 -6.48 -3.01 -30.78
C LEU A 256 -7.96 -3.37 -30.95
N THR A 257 -8.26 -4.66 -30.92
CA THR A 257 -9.64 -5.15 -30.76
C THR A 257 -10.08 -4.99 -29.31
N ASP A 258 -11.40 -4.95 -29.03
CA ASP A 258 -11.90 -4.87 -27.65
C ASP A 258 -11.39 -6.05 -26.79
N ALA A 259 -11.30 -7.27 -27.36
CA ALA A 259 -10.77 -8.46 -26.69
C ALA A 259 -9.32 -8.30 -26.19
N VAL A 260 -8.47 -7.54 -26.89
CA VAL A 260 -7.09 -7.26 -26.46
C VAL A 260 -7.03 -6.00 -25.60
N ARG A 261 -7.86 -5.00 -25.92
CA ARG A 261 -7.92 -3.72 -25.21
C ARG A 261 -8.37 -3.90 -23.77
N GLN A 262 -9.39 -4.73 -23.52
CA GLN A 262 -10.01 -4.92 -22.21
C GLN A 262 -8.99 -5.39 -21.15
N PRO A 263 -8.18 -6.45 -21.36
CA PRO A 263 -7.11 -6.80 -20.43
C PRO A 263 -6.08 -5.69 -20.18
N VAL A 264 -5.69 -4.94 -21.21
CA VAL A 264 -4.72 -3.84 -21.04
C VAL A 264 -5.31 -2.71 -20.19
N VAL A 265 -6.57 -2.33 -20.44
CA VAL A 265 -7.28 -1.33 -19.64
C VAL A 265 -7.46 -1.81 -18.20
N ASN A 266 -7.76 -3.09 -17.99
CA ASN A 266 -7.85 -3.68 -16.65
C ASN A 266 -6.51 -3.60 -15.90
N ILE A 267 -5.39 -3.90 -16.57
CA ILE A 267 -4.05 -3.75 -15.96
C ILE A 267 -3.82 -2.29 -15.58
N VAL A 268 -4.15 -1.32 -16.45
CA VAL A 268 -4.02 0.11 -16.14
C VAL A 268 -4.86 0.51 -14.93
N PHE A 269 -6.12 0.04 -14.87
CA PHE A 269 -7.00 0.26 -13.72
C PHE A 269 -6.42 -0.31 -12.43
N ASN A 270 -5.94 -1.55 -12.47
CA ASN A 270 -5.36 -2.22 -11.32
C ASN A 270 -4.10 -1.51 -10.81
N LEU A 271 -3.21 -1.08 -11.71
CA LEU A 271 -2.05 -0.25 -11.36
C LEU A 271 -2.49 1.11 -10.76
N ALA A 272 -3.53 1.75 -11.30
CA ALA A 272 -4.02 3.04 -10.83
C ALA A 272 -4.66 3.00 -9.43
N ARG A 273 -5.05 1.81 -8.92
CA ARG A 273 -5.51 1.63 -7.53
C ARG A 273 -4.37 1.72 -6.51
N HIS A 274 -3.13 1.52 -6.96
CA HIS A 274 -1.93 1.70 -6.14
C HIS A 274 -1.32 3.08 -6.38
N ASP A 275 -0.85 3.75 -5.33
CA ASP A 275 -0.40 5.15 -5.40
C ASP A 275 0.86 5.28 -6.25
N ASP A 276 1.83 4.39 -6.07
CA ASP A 276 3.02 4.35 -6.93
C ASP A 276 2.65 4.06 -8.39
N GLY A 277 1.61 3.27 -8.63
CA GLY A 277 1.11 2.99 -9.96
C GLY A 277 0.45 4.21 -10.58
N ALA A 278 -0.41 4.91 -9.83
CA ALA A 278 -1.01 6.16 -10.26
C ALA A 278 0.04 7.24 -10.58
N ASP A 279 1.06 7.38 -9.72
CA ASP A 279 2.18 8.31 -9.94
C ASP A 279 2.97 7.94 -11.19
N GLU A 280 3.29 6.65 -11.39
CA GLU A 280 4.04 6.17 -12.55
C GLU A 280 3.25 6.34 -13.86
N LEU A 281 1.97 5.97 -13.87
CA LEU A 281 1.08 6.14 -15.04
C LEU A 281 0.95 7.62 -15.44
N ASN A 282 0.87 8.53 -14.45
CA ASN A 282 0.82 9.97 -14.70
C ASN A 282 2.10 10.52 -15.34
N LYS A 283 3.29 9.93 -15.06
CA LYS A 283 4.54 10.31 -15.75
C LYS A 283 4.50 10.05 -17.25
N TYR A 284 3.67 9.10 -17.71
CA TYR A 284 3.57 8.69 -19.11
C TYR A 284 2.27 9.16 -19.79
N GLU A 285 1.64 10.23 -19.28
CA GLU A 285 0.48 10.88 -19.90
C GLU A 285 -0.76 9.95 -20.01
N ALA A 286 -0.94 9.05 -19.04
CA ALA A 286 -2.07 8.12 -19.02
C ALA A 286 -3.44 8.83 -19.15
N ILE A 287 -3.67 9.92 -18.40
CA ILE A 287 -4.92 10.71 -18.48
C ILE A 287 -5.22 11.16 -19.92
N GLN A 288 -4.21 11.69 -20.62
CA GLN A 288 -4.40 12.16 -21.99
C GLN A 288 -4.67 11.00 -22.95
N THR A 289 -3.96 9.88 -22.77
CA THR A 289 -4.13 8.67 -23.58
C THR A 289 -5.55 8.11 -23.46
N ILE A 290 -6.08 7.99 -22.23
CA ILE A 290 -7.44 7.50 -21.97
C ILE A 290 -8.50 8.44 -22.56
N LYS A 291 -8.35 9.77 -22.37
CA LYS A 291 -9.28 10.75 -22.96
C LYS A 291 -9.30 10.71 -24.50
N GLN A 292 -8.14 10.52 -25.13
CA GLN A 292 -8.05 10.38 -26.59
C GLN A 292 -8.74 9.10 -27.08
N MET A 293 -8.61 7.99 -26.34
CA MET A 293 -9.31 6.75 -26.66
C MET A 293 -10.83 6.93 -26.64
N GLU A 294 -11.37 7.60 -25.61
CA GLU A 294 -12.81 7.87 -25.51
C GLU A 294 -13.32 8.76 -26.66
N GLN A 295 -12.58 9.80 -27.02
CA GLN A 295 -12.93 10.73 -28.10
C GLN A 295 -12.88 10.10 -29.49
N SER A 296 -12.00 9.13 -29.70
CA SER A 296 -11.84 8.47 -31.01
C SER A 296 -12.99 7.53 -31.39
N HIS A 297 -13.98 7.32 -30.50
CA HIS A 297 -15.09 6.36 -30.68
C HIS A 297 -14.65 4.93 -31.05
N CYS A 298 -13.37 4.59 -30.83
CA CYS A 298 -12.83 3.25 -31.07
C CYS A 298 -13.27 2.24 -30.00
N VAL A 299 -13.70 2.74 -28.84
CA VAL A 299 -14.23 1.94 -27.73
C VAL A 299 -15.75 1.94 -27.79
N ARG A 300 -16.35 0.76 -27.94
CA ARG A 300 -17.81 0.58 -27.95
C ARG A 300 -18.32 -0.20 -26.75
N GLU A 301 -17.45 -0.95 -26.11
CA GLU A 301 -17.77 -1.77 -24.95
C GLU A 301 -18.02 -0.91 -23.70
N ARG A 302 -19.18 -1.09 -23.07
CA ARG A 302 -19.58 -0.31 -21.89
C ARG A 302 -18.64 -0.52 -20.70
N THR A 303 -18.13 -1.73 -20.52
CA THR A 303 -17.19 -2.09 -19.46
C THR A 303 -15.89 -1.29 -19.56
N ILE A 304 -15.32 -1.18 -20.77
CA ILE A 304 -14.11 -0.38 -21.03
C ILE A 304 -14.37 1.11 -20.74
N LEU A 305 -15.53 1.65 -21.14
CA LEU A 305 -15.87 3.06 -20.88
C LEU A 305 -15.98 3.37 -19.38
N LEU A 306 -16.58 2.47 -18.61
CA LEU A 306 -16.66 2.60 -17.16
C LEU A 306 -15.26 2.55 -16.53
N LEU A 307 -14.42 1.58 -16.93
CA LEU A 307 -13.05 1.46 -16.47
C LEU A 307 -12.21 2.70 -16.78
N ASN A 308 -12.29 3.22 -18.01
CA ASN A 308 -11.62 4.45 -18.40
C ASN A 308 -11.99 5.60 -17.46
N THR A 309 -13.27 5.71 -17.13
CA THR A 309 -13.73 6.73 -16.18
C THR A 309 -13.17 6.53 -14.78
N MET A 310 -13.21 5.29 -14.28
CA MET A 310 -12.63 4.95 -12.97
C MET A 310 -11.13 5.23 -12.93
N ILE A 311 -10.40 4.89 -13.99
CA ILE A 311 -8.98 5.23 -14.18
C ILE A 311 -8.77 6.74 -14.13
N LEU A 312 -9.56 7.51 -14.88
CA LEU A 312 -9.45 8.98 -14.87
C LEU A 312 -9.68 9.55 -13.47
N ALA A 313 -10.65 9.04 -12.71
CA ALA A 313 -10.87 9.43 -11.32
C ALA A 313 -9.69 9.06 -10.42
N LEU A 314 -9.15 7.85 -10.56
CA LEU A 314 -7.99 7.36 -9.79
C LEU A 314 -6.69 8.07 -10.14
N LEU A 315 -6.50 8.56 -11.35
CA LEU A 315 -5.29 9.28 -11.77
C LEU A 315 -5.38 10.79 -11.53
N SER A 316 -6.59 11.34 -11.45
CA SER A 316 -6.78 12.78 -11.29
C SER A 316 -6.52 13.26 -9.86
N THR A 317 -5.98 14.47 -9.75
CA THR A 317 -5.97 15.25 -8.51
C THR A 317 -7.37 15.80 -8.21
N PRO A 318 -7.69 16.16 -6.95
CA PRO A 318 -8.97 16.79 -6.62
C PRO A 318 -9.31 18.00 -7.50
N ASN A 319 -8.30 18.82 -7.86
CA ASN A 319 -8.51 20.00 -8.71
C ASN A 319 -8.81 19.62 -10.16
N GLN A 320 -8.18 18.57 -10.70
CA GLN A 320 -8.49 18.09 -12.04
C GLN A 320 -9.91 17.52 -12.11
N ILE A 321 -10.37 16.85 -11.05
CA ILE A 321 -11.75 16.34 -10.93
C ILE A 321 -12.75 17.52 -10.94
N LYS A 322 -12.42 18.63 -10.25
CA LYS A 322 -13.25 19.84 -10.23
C LYS A 322 -13.26 20.62 -11.55
N ALA A 323 -12.08 20.81 -12.15
CA ALA A 323 -11.89 21.63 -13.35
C ALA A 323 -12.43 20.93 -14.61
N ASP A 324 -12.42 19.60 -14.60
CA ASP A 324 -13.03 18.80 -15.63
C ASP A 324 -14.09 17.89 -14.99
N PRO A 325 -15.27 18.44 -14.66
CA PRO A 325 -16.39 17.63 -14.19
C PRO A 325 -16.92 16.71 -15.29
N THR A 326 -16.27 16.63 -16.47
CA THR A 326 -16.61 15.64 -17.50
C THR A 326 -16.15 14.24 -17.08
N GLY A 327 -17.01 13.67 -16.25
CA GLY A 327 -17.21 12.27 -15.95
C GLY A 327 -18.66 12.10 -15.49
N THR A 328 -19.58 12.77 -16.22
CA THR A 328 -21.05 12.83 -16.17
C THR A 328 -21.71 12.19 -14.95
N ASN A 329 -22.60 12.90 -14.27
CA ASN A 329 -23.65 12.34 -13.39
C ASN A 329 -24.04 10.87 -13.66
N ALA A 330 -24.17 10.45 -14.93
CA ALA A 330 -24.36 9.06 -15.36
C ALA A 330 -23.30 8.03 -14.88
N ILE A 331 -22.04 8.38 -14.72
CA ILE A 331 -20.98 7.55 -14.14
C ILE A 331 -21.15 7.46 -12.63
N LEU A 332 -21.42 8.58 -11.95
CA LEU A 332 -21.73 8.55 -10.52
C LEU A 332 -22.96 7.68 -10.25
N ASP A 333 -23.97 7.80 -11.11
CA ASP A 333 -25.15 6.94 -11.15
C ASP A 333 -24.73 5.47 -11.34
N GLN A 334 -23.84 5.17 -12.29
CA GLN A 334 -23.34 3.81 -12.54
C GLN A 334 -22.50 3.22 -11.41
N LEU A 335 -21.59 4.00 -10.79
CA LEU A 335 -20.78 3.56 -9.66
C LEU A 335 -21.68 3.16 -8.49
N LEU A 336 -22.66 4.02 -8.15
CA LEU A 336 -23.62 3.71 -7.10
C LEU A 336 -24.54 2.54 -7.52
N GLN A 337 -24.96 2.46 -8.78
CA GLN A 337 -25.77 1.35 -9.30
C GLN A 337 -25.05 0.01 -9.19
N ILE A 338 -23.75 -0.05 -9.50
CA ILE A 338 -22.96 -1.28 -9.36
C ILE A 338 -22.85 -1.64 -7.88
N ALA A 339 -22.59 -0.68 -7.00
CA ALA A 339 -22.58 -0.94 -5.55
C ALA A 339 -23.93 -1.50 -5.05
N ILE A 340 -25.04 -0.95 -5.52
CA ILE A 340 -26.39 -1.45 -5.22
C ILE A 340 -26.56 -2.89 -5.72
N ASN A 341 -26.28 -3.15 -7.00
CA ASN A 341 -26.48 -4.48 -7.59
C ASN A 341 -25.58 -5.54 -6.94
N ALA A 342 -24.29 -5.19 -6.75
CA ALA A 342 -23.30 -6.06 -6.15
C ALA A 342 -23.62 -6.37 -4.67
N SER A 343 -24.27 -5.45 -3.94
CA SER A 343 -24.66 -5.68 -2.52
C SER A 343 -25.62 -6.86 -2.32
N THR A 344 -26.31 -7.28 -3.38
CA THR A 344 -27.25 -8.41 -3.36
C THR A 344 -26.80 -9.59 -4.22
N ALA A 345 -25.62 -9.49 -4.85
CA ALA A 345 -25.10 -10.50 -5.74
C ALA A 345 -24.20 -11.50 -5.00
N GLU A 346 -24.05 -12.69 -5.57
CA GLU A 346 -23.11 -13.69 -5.06
C GLU A 346 -21.66 -13.13 -5.09
N LYS A 347 -20.89 -13.37 -4.02
CA LYS A 347 -19.50 -12.91 -3.86
C LYS A 347 -19.32 -11.40 -4.07
N TYR A 348 -20.39 -10.60 -3.90
CA TYR A 348 -20.38 -9.14 -4.09
C TYR A 348 -19.87 -8.68 -5.47
N ARG A 349 -20.14 -9.44 -6.53
CA ARG A 349 -19.72 -9.10 -7.91
C ARG A 349 -20.88 -8.72 -8.81
N CYS A 350 -20.71 -7.70 -9.63
CA CYS A 350 -21.66 -7.27 -10.66
C CYS A 350 -20.93 -6.77 -11.91
N ASN A 351 -21.33 -7.23 -13.10
CA ASN A 351 -20.71 -6.88 -14.39
C ASN A 351 -19.17 -7.12 -14.42
N GLY A 352 -18.71 -8.18 -13.76
CA GLY A 352 -17.28 -8.50 -13.65
C GLY A 352 -16.54 -7.75 -12.54
N PHE A 353 -17.17 -6.74 -11.92
CA PHE A 353 -16.56 -5.93 -10.87
C PHE A 353 -16.92 -6.46 -9.48
N HIS A 354 -15.93 -6.59 -8.60
CA HIS A 354 -16.19 -6.69 -7.17
C HIS A 354 -16.58 -5.33 -6.61
N ILE A 355 -17.44 -5.31 -5.58
CA ILE A 355 -17.95 -4.06 -5.00
C ILE A 355 -16.86 -3.11 -4.49
N SER A 356 -15.68 -3.63 -4.13
CA SER A 356 -14.53 -2.81 -3.69
C SER A 356 -14.09 -1.77 -4.72
N GLU A 357 -14.19 -2.10 -6.01
CA GLU A 357 -13.66 -1.29 -7.11
C GLU A 357 -14.43 0.03 -7.30
N PRO A 358 -15.78 0.05 -7.40
CA PRO A 358 -16.51 1.31 -7.39
C PRO A 358 -16.41 2.04 -6.04
N LEU A 359 -16.31 1.33 -4.91
CA LEU A 359 -16.20 1.95 -3.59
C LEU A 359 -14.89 2.74 -3.41
N VAL A 360 -13.74 2.20 -3.87
CA VAL A 360 -12.47 2.96 -3.79
C VAL A 360 -12.50 4.23 -4.62
N VAL A 361 -13.18 4.20 -5.77
CA VAL A 361 -13.38 5.39 -6.60
C VAL A 361 -14.28 6.40 -5.88
N LEU A 362 -15.40 5.96 -5.29
CA LEU A 362 -16.28 6.84 -4.50
C LEU A 362 -15.55 7.47 -3.32
N VAL A 363 -14.69 6.72 -2.60
CA VAL A 363 -13.85 7.28 -1.52
C VAL A 363 -13.04 8.47 -2.02
N LYS A 364 -12.41 8.34 -3.18
CA LYS A 364 -11.57 9.40 -3.77
C LYS A 364 -12.40 10.60 -4.23
N LEU A 365 -13.60 10.36 -4.74
CA LEU A 365 -14.52 11.39 -5.22
C LEU A 365 -15.23 12.15 -4.07
N PHE A 366 -15.50 11.48 -2.94
CA PHE A 366 -16.20 12.05 -1.77
C PHE A 366 -15.37 13.05 -0.95
N VAL A 367 -14.25 13.51 -1.49
CA VAL A 367 -13.50 14.65 -0.97
C VAL A 367 -14.09 15.97 -1.45
N ASP A 368 -14.79 15.95 -2.59
CA ASP A 368 -15.48 17.10 -3.16
C ASP A 368 -16.95 17.13 -2.74
N ASP A 369 -17.38 18.22 -2.08
CA ASP A 369 -18.73 18.32 -1.51
C ASP A 369 -19.82 18.35 -2.60
N ILE A 370 -19.55 18.88 -3.81
CA ILE A 370 -20.51 18.90 -4.93
C ILE A 370 -20.75 17.47 -5.44
N THR A 371 -19.67 16.72 -5.66
CA THR A 371 -19.73 15.33 -6.12
C THR A 371 -20.41 14.44 -5.08
N PHE A 372 -20.06 14.64 -3.81
CA PHE A 372 -20.70 13.96 -2.69
C PHE A 372 -22.21 14.27 -2.63
N ASP A 373 -22.59 15.55 -2.70
CA ASP A 373 -23.99 15.97 -2.69
C ASP A 373 -24.80 15.34 -3.84
N TYR A 374 -24.21 15.31 -5.04
CA TYR A 374 -24.83 14.64 -6.18
C TYR A 374 -25.10 13.15 -5.89
N VAL A 375 -24.10 12.41 -5.41
CA VAL A 375 -24.26 10.97 -5.15
C VAL A 375 -25.31 10.72 -4.07
N MET A 376 -25.34 11.55 -3.02
CA MET A 376 -26.27 11.36 -1.90
C MET A 376 -27.70 11.77 -2.23
N ASN A 377 -27.90 12.85 -3.00
CA ASN A 377 -29.21 13.48 -3.18
C ASN A 377 -29.79 13.39 -4.61
N HIS A 378 -28.96 13.15 -5.62
CA HIS A 378 -29.34 13.34 -7.03
C HIS A 378 -29.02 12.14 -7.94
N ALA A 379 -28.26 11.16 -7.47
CA ALA A 379 -27.92 9.97 -8.24
C ALA A 379 -29.16 9.21 -8.73
N LYS A 380 -29.13 8.82 -10.01
CA LYS A 380 -30.22 8.12 -10.70
C LYS A 380 -29.95 6.62 -10.74
N THR A 381 -30.38 5.92 -9.70
CA THR A 381 -30.26 4.47 -9.61
C THR A 381 -31.62 3.77 -9.69
N THR A 382 -31.59 2.46 -9.87
CA THR A 382 -32.72 1.55 -9.80
C THR A 382 -32.39 0.43 -8.81
N PRO A 383 -33.09 0.33 -7.66
CA PRO A 383 -34.13 1.26 -7.18
C PRO A 383 -33.57 2.68 -6.92
N PRO A 384 -34.43 3.73 -6.94
CA PRO A 384 -34.01 5.10 -6.70
C PRO A 384 -33.30 5.27 -5.35
N SER A 385 -32.09 5.83 -5.37
CA SER A 385 -31.33 6.19 -4.18
C SER A 385 -31.79 7.53 -3.61
N ASN A 386 -31.69 7.65 -2.29
CA ASN A 386 -31.82 8.89 -1.53
C ASN A 386 -30.86 8.81 -0.33
N PRO A 387 -30.70 9.87 0.48
CA PRO A 387 -29.78 9.82 1.61
C PRO A 387 -30.01 8.64 2.55
N THR A 388 -31.26 8.34 2.91
CA THR A 388 -31.61 7.25 3.81
C THR A 388 -31.23 5.89 3.22
N SER A 389 -31.58 5.61 1.97
CA SER A 389 -31.25 4.32 1.35
C SER A 389 -29.75 4.18 1.07
N THR A 390 -29.05 5.27 0.76
CA THR A 390 -27.61 5.28 0.49
C THR A 390 -26.80 5.07 1.76
N VAL A 391 -27.12 5.78 2.85
CA VAL A 391 -26.50 5.53 4.16
C VAL A 391 -26.76 4.08 4.59
N LYS A 392 -28.00 3.60 4.46
CA LYS A 392 -28.34 2.22 4.82
C LYS A 392 -27.60 1.18 3.99
N LEU A 393 -27.41 1.41 2.69
CA LEU A 393 -26.62 0.55 1.81
C LEU A 393 -25.19 0.40 2.34
N PHE A 394 -24.49 1.52 2.57
CA PHE A 394 -23.10 1.48 3.03
C PHE A 394 -22.97 0.93 4.44
N SER A 395 -23.89 1.26 5.35
CA SER A 395 -23.93 0.70 6.71
C SER A 395 -24.10 -0.82 6.69
N ASN A 396 -25.05 -1.34 5.92
CA ASN A 396 -25.31 -2.78 5.83
C ASN A 396 -24.16 -3.56 5.18
N LEU A 397 -23.54 -2.97 4.16
CA LEU A 397 -22.34 -3.54 3.54
C LEU A 397 -21.21 -3.61 4.56
N LEU A 398 -20.97 -2.52 5.30
CA LEU A 398 -19.92 -2.49 6.33
C LEU A 398 -20.16 -3.56 7.39
N ILE A 399 -21.40 -3.70 7.87
CA ILE A 399 -21.79 -4.75 8.82
C ILE A 399 -21.51 -6.14 8.25
N SER A 400 -21.88 -6.38 6.99
CA SER A 400 -21.65 -7.67 6.32
C SER A 400 -20.16 -8.04 6.28
N PHE A 401 -19.31 -7.11 5.84
CA PHE A 401 -17.86 -7.34 5.77
C PHE A 401 -17.19 -7.38 7.15
N TYR A 402 -17.73 -6.70 8.16
CA TYR A 402 -17.22 -6.84 9.53
C TYR A 402 -17.37 -8.28 10.06
N ALA A 403 -18.47 -8.95 9.73
CA ALA A 403 -18.74 -10.32 10.17
C ALA A 403 -17.74 -11.33 9.58
N THR A 404 -17.17 -11.04 8.40
CA THR A 404 -16.25 -11.92 7.67
C THR A 404 -14.77 -11.56 7.89
N LEU A 405 -14.44 -10.44 8.55
CA LEU A 405 -13.06 -10.05 8.89
C LEU A 405 -12.23 -11.17 9.55
N PRO A 406 -12.77 -12.02 10.46
CA PRO A 406 -12.00 -13.12 11.05
C PRO A 406 -11.46 -14.14 10.03
N GLU A 407 -12.03 -14.21 8.82
CA GLU A 407 -11.65 -15.14 7.75
C GLU A 407 -10.33 -14.75 7.05
N LYS A 408 -9.70 -13.62 7.44
CA LYS A 408 -8.41 -13.14 6.90
C LYS A 408 -8.42 -12.86 5.39
N ASN A 409 -9.58 -12.62 4.80
CA ASN A 409 -9.67 -12.27 3.38
C ASN A 409 -9.20 -10.81 3.14
N HIS A 410 -8.14 -10.64 2.35
CA HIS A 410 -7.55 -9.32 2.06
C HIS A 410 -8.47 -8.42 1.23
N LEU A 411 -9.27 -9.00 0.31
CA LEU A 411 -10.20 -8.22 -0.51
C LEU A 411 -11.35 -7.66 0.34
N GLU A 412 -11.84 -8.45 1.29
CA GLU A 412 -12.91 -8.04 2.21
C GLU A 412 -12.44 -6.97 3.20
N GLN A 413 -11.22 -7.11 3.73
CA GLN A 413 -10.58 -6.08 4.56
C GLN A 413 -10.44 -4.76 3.82
N PHE A 414 -9.95 -4.79 2.58
CA PHE A 414 -9.87 -3.60 1.73
C PHE A 414 -11.24 -2.96 1.52
N THR A 415 -12.28 -3.78 1.30
CA THR A 415 -13.66 -3.30 1.12
C THR A 415 -14.20 -2.65 2.40
N PHE A 416 -13.93 -3.26 3.56
CA PHE A 416 -14.29 -2.74 4.86
C PHE A 416 -13.61 -1.39 5.15
N ILE A 417 -12.33 -1.24 4.80
CA ILE A 417 -11.59 0.02 4.91
C ILE A 417 -12.23 1.09 4.00
N ALA A 418 -12.56 0.76 2.76
CA ALA A 418 -13.19 1.69 1.82
C ALA A 418 -14.56 2.17 2.34
N LEU A 419 -15.41 1.26 2.82
CA LEU A 419 -16.72 1.59 3.40
C LEU A 419 -16.60 2.46 4.66
N SER A 420 -15.63 2.17 5.52
CA SER A 420 -15.37 2.98 6.73
C SER A 420 -14.98 4.41 6.34
N ASN A 421 -14.14 4.57 5.31
CA ASN A 421 -13.77 5.87 4.79
C ASN A 421 -14.94 6.60 4.10
N ILE A 422 -15.86 5.89 3.45
CA ILE A 422 -17.10 6.47 2.90
C ILE A 422 -18.01 6.99 4.01
N LEU A 423 -18.27 6.18 5.04
CA LEU A 423 -19.11 6.57 6.17
C LEU A 423 -18.48 7.71 6.97
N TRP A 424 -17.15 7.76 7.06
CA TRP A 424 -16.46 8.91 7.62
C TRP A 424 -16.65 10.17 6.78
N SER A 425 -16.59 10.09 5.44
CA SER A 425 -16.98 11.20 4.57
C SER A 425 -18.41 11.68 4.86
N ILE A 426 -19.38 10.77 4.95
CA ILE A 426 -20.78 11.09 5.27
C ILE A 426 -20.89 11.80 6.63
N SER A 427 -20.13 11.36 7.64
CA SER A 427 -20.18 11.94 8.98
C SER A 427 -19.72 13.42 9.06
N PHE A 428 -19.01 13.95 8.07
CA PHE A 428 -18.66 15.38 8.05
C PHE A 428 -19.89 16.29 7.84
N HIS A 429 -21.02 15.75 7.41
CA HIS A 429 -22.22 16.52 7.11
C HIS A 429 -23.29 16.27 8.18
N GLU A 430 -23.59 17.30 8.98
CA GLU A 430 -24.53 17.23 10.11
C GLU A 430 -25.91 16.69 9.74
N VAL A 431 -26.35 16.94 8.50
CA VAL A 431 -27.64 16.47 7.96
C VAL A 431 -27.80 14.94 7.97
N TYR A 432 -26.72 14.17 8.04
CA TYR A 432 -26.78 12.70 8.09
C TYR A 432 -26.48 12.10 9.47
N HIS A 433 -26.20 12.93 10.49
CA HIS A 433 -25.85 12.44 11.82
C HIS A 433 -26.97 11.61 12.45
N GLU A 434 -28.22 12.03 12.31
CA GLU A 434 -29.37 11.27 12.80
C GLU A 434 -29.50 9.90 12.12
N LEU A 435 -29.30 9.85 10.79
CA LEU A 435 -29.35 8.58 10.03
C LEU A 435 -28.25 7.61 10.45
N LEU A 436 -27.03 8.10 10.68
CA LEU A 436 -25.91 7.29 11.14
C LEU A 436 -26.14 6.78 12.57
N THR A 437 -26.54 7.66 13.49
CA THR A 437 -26.74 7.32 14.91
C THR A 437 -27.92 6.40 15.17
N GLN A 438 -28.95 6.43 14.32
CA GLN A 438 -30.07 5.47 14.37
C GLN A 438 -29.65 4.03 14.01
N HIS A 439 -28.52 3.84 13.32
CA HIS A 439 -28.02 2.51 12.92
C HIS A 439 -27.18 1.89 14.06
N THR A 440 -27.84 1.38 15.09
CA THR A 440 -27.19 0.93 16.35
C THR A 440 -26.07 -0.09 16.16
N GLU A 441 -26.26 -1.06 15.27
CA GLU A 441 -25.24 -2.08 14.97
C GLU A 441 -23.97 -1.47 14.36
N LEU A 442 -24.13 -0.51 13.43
CA LEU A 442 -22.99 0.22 12.86
C LEU A 442 -22.23 0.96 13.97
N MET A 443 -22.95 1.64 14.87
CA MET A 443 -22.32 2.40 15.96
C MET A 443 -21.54 1.49 16.91
N ASN A 444 -22.08 0.32 17.25
CA ASN A 444 -21.38 -0.67 18.06
C ASN A 444 -20.10 -1.17 17.37
N ILE A 445 -20.16 -1.44 16.06
CA ILE A 445 -18.98 -1.85 15.29
C ILE A 445 -17.93 -0.73 15.27
N MET A 446 -18.31 0.52 15.00
CA MET A 446 -17.38 1.65 15.00
C MET A 446 -16.73 1.85 16.37
N GLN A 447 -17.48 1.70 17.46
CA GLN A 447 -16.92 1.74 18.82
C GLN A 447 -15.93 0.61 19.09
N ASN A 448 -16.26 -0.62 18.67
CA ASN A 448 -15.36 -1.77 18.82
C ASN A 448 -14.06 -1.59 18.02
N VAL A 449 -14.17 -1.16 16.76
CA VAL A 449 -13.03 -0.91 15.87
C VAL A 449 -12.12 0.19 16.42
N ALA A 450 -12.69 1.26 16.96
CA ALA A 450 -11.93 2.34 17.59
C ALA A 450 -11.16 1.86 18.83
N LEU A 451 -11.70 0.91 19.59
CA LEU A 451 -11.09 0.37 20.81
C LEU A 451 -10.01 -0.72 20.58
N TYR A 452 -10.17 -1.59 19.58
CA TYR A 452 -9.39 -2.83 19.46
C TYR A 452 -8.64 -2.96 18.11
N GLU A 453 -7.66 -2.07 17.86
CA GLU A 453 -6.89 -1.98 16.61
C GLU A 453 -6.18 -3.28 16.20
N SER A 454 -5.65 -4.05 17.15
CA SER A 454 -4.58 -5.04 16.89
C SER A 454 -5.02 -6.44 16.47
N GLU A 455 -6.30 -6.80 16.62
CA GLU A 455 -6.77 -8.17 16.33
C GLU A 455 -7.50 -8.32 14.99
N LEU A 456 -7.93 -7.21 14.37
CA LEU A 456 -8.92 -7.24 13.28
C LEU A 456 -8.38 -6.95 11.87
N ILE A 457 -7.14 -6.45 11.72
CA ILE A 457 -6.68 -5.88 10.45
C ILE A 457 -5.28 -6.40 10.12
N ILE A 458 -5.16 -7.14 9.01
CA ILE A 458 -3.87 -7.50 8.42
C ILE A 458 -3.25 -6.22 7.83
N GLU A 459 -1.93 -6.06 7.95
CA GLU A 459 -1.20 -4.99 7.26
C GLU A 459 -1.38 -5.14 5.74
N GLN A 460 -2.39 -4.47 5.19
CA GLN A 460 -2.62 -4.34 3.75
C GLN A 460 -2.30 -2.93 3.30
N TYR A 461 -1.92 -2.80 2.03
CA TYR A 461 -1.81 -1.52 1.35
C TYR A 461 -3.12 -0.70 1.48
N VAL A 462 -3.01 0.51 2.03
CA VAL A 462 -4.08 1.51 2.12
C VAL A 462 -3.73 2.69 1.22
N PRO A 463 -4.54 3.01 0.19
CA PRO A 463 -4.28 4.15 -0.69
C PRO A 463 -4.21 5.49 0.05
N ARG A 464 -3.42 6.46 -0.44
CA ARG A 464 -3.30 7.84 0.10
C ARG A 464 -4.64 8.56 0.29
N SER A 465 -5.66 8.20 -0.49
CA SER A 465 -7.02 8.77 -0.39
C SER A 465 -7.85 8.20 0.78
N MET A 466 -7.37 7.12 1.41
CA MET A 466 -7.98 6.46 2.56
C MET A 466 -7.13 6.68 3.81
N GLN A 467 -7.76 6.48 4.97
CA GLN A 467 -7.06 6.24 6.22
C GLN A 467 -7.34 4.82 6.69
N ASN A 468 -6.54 4.33 7.64
CA ASN A 468 -6.82 3.06 8.30
C ASN A 468 -8.21 3.09 8.98
N VAL A 469 -8.77 1.90 9.19
CA VAL A 469 -10.16 1.78 9.65
C VAL A 469 -10.37 2.32 11.06
N LYS A 470 -9.37 2.23 11.94
CA LYS A 470 -9.46 2.82 13.28
C LYS A 470 -9.58 4.34 13.22
N LYS A 471 -8.74 5.00 12.43
CA LYS A 471 -8.79 6.46 12.26
C LYS A 471 -10.11 6.89 11.62
N ALA A 472 -10.64 6.12 10.67
CA ALA A 472 -11.96 6.35 10.12
C ALA A 472 -13.07 6.20 11.19
N ALA A 473 -13.01 5.15 12.03
CA ALA A 473 -13.98 4.92 13.09
C ALA A 473 -13.92 6.00 14.19
N ASP A 474 -12.72 6.35 14.66
CA ASP A 474 -12.48 7.47 15.58
C ASP A 474 -13.07 8.76 15.01
N GLY A 475 -12.84 9.01 13.71
CA GLY A 475 -13.35 10.17 13.00
C GLY A 475 -14.87 10.21 12.89
N ILE A 476 -15.51 9.08 12.61
CA ILE A 476 -16.98 8.95 12.59
C ILE A 476 -17.56 9.28 13.96
N LEU A 477 -17.09 8.59 15.00
CA LEU A 477 -17.62 8.77 16.37
C LEU A 477 -17.42 10.21 16.86
N PHE A 478 -16.26 10.79 16.55
CA PHE A 478 -15.95 12.17 16.84
C PHE A 478 -16.94 13.14 16.16
N ASN A 479 -17.14 12.99 14.85
CA ASN A 479 -18.04 13.86 14.10
C ASN A 479 -19.48 13.78 14.60
N LEU A 480 -19.92 12.60 15.04
CA LEU A 480 -21.24 12.34 15.63
C LEU A 480 -21.38 12.80 17.10
N GLY A 481 -20.31 13.29 17.74
CA GLY A 481 -20.32 13.68 19.15
C GLY A 481 -20.44 12.50 20.12
N LEU A 482 -20.09 11.29 19.69
CA LEU A 482 -20.17 10.04 20.46
C LEU A 482 -18.80 9.65 21.03
N GLU A 483 -18.08 10.61 21.63
CA GLU A 483 -16.75 10.38 22.20
C GLU A 483 -16.72 9.11 23.07
N ILE A 484 -15.84 8.18 22.74
CA ILE A 484 -15.53 7.06 23.62
C ILE A 484 -14.81 7.67 24.82
N SER A 485 -15.49 7.70 25.97
CA SER A 485 -14.87 8.06 27.23
C SER A 485 -13.87 6.95 27.61
N VAL A 486 -12.63 7.07 27.14
CA VAL A 486 -11.48 6.28 27.60
C VAL A 486 -11.00 6.73 28.97
N ALA A 487 -11.80 7.50 29.72
CA ALA A 487 -11.52 7.93 31.09
C ALA A 487 -11.27 6.76 32.06
N SER A 488 -11.46 5.50 31.65
CA SER A 488 -11.13 4.29 32.42
C SER A 488 -9.82 3.58 32.02
N MET A 489 -9.10 4.00 30.96
CA MET A 489 -7.78 3.47 30.59
C MET A 489 -6.73 4.58 30.61
N ALA A 490 -6.50 5.14 31.79
CA ALA A 490 -5.40 6.06 32.02
C ALA A 490 -4.05 5.35 31.82
N LEU A 491 -3.40 5.57 30.68
CA LEU A 491 -1.95 5.52 30.59
C LEU A 491 -1.44 6.81 31.27
N PRO A 492 -0.70 6.73 32.39
CA PRO A 492 -0.22 7.92 33.08
C PRO A 492 0.95 8.49 32.30
N TYR A 493 0.67 9.21 31.20
CA TYR A 493 1.61 10.21 30.72
C TYR A 493 1.51 11.38 31.68
N LEU A 494 2.32 11.31 32.74
CA LEU A 494 2.66 12.45 33.55
C LEU A 494 3.25 13.54 32.64
N PHE A 495 2.40 14.46 32.18
CA PHE A 495 2.78 15.86 32.34
C PHE A 495 2.77 16.10 33.84
N THR A 496 3.92 15.90 34.50
CA THR A 496 4.09 16.34 35.87
C THR A 496 3.79 17.84 35.92
N GLU A 497 2.63 18.19 36.44
CA GLU A 497 2.32 19.52 36.98
C GLU A 497 3.26 19.93 38.13
N GLN A 498 4.26 19.10 38.48
CA GLN A 498 5.22 19.35 39.55
C GLN A 498 6.46 20.17 39.13
N GLN A 499 6.52 20.75 37.93
CA GLN A 499 7.53 21.78 37.58
C GLN A 499 7.00 23.22 37.53
N HIS A 500 5.76 23.48 37.98
CA HIS A 500 5.25 24.84 38.13
C HIS A 500 5.35 25.41 39.55
N GLN A 501 6.38 25.01 40.30
CA GLN A 501 6.83 25.76 41.48
C GLN A 501 8.37 25.81 41.51
N GLN A 502 8.95 26.65 40.65
CA GLN A 502 10.04 27.59 40.94
C GLN A 502 10.65 28.10 39.62
N HIS A 503 10.74 29.44 39.51
CA HIS A 503 11.08 30.31 38.36
C HIS A 503 9.88 30.81 37.55
N GLN A 504 9.63 32.12 37.64
CA GLN A 504 8.72 32.89 36.78
C GLN A 504 9.28 32.94 35.34
N GLN A 505 9.20 31.83 34.61
CA GLN A 505 9.42 31.82 33.16
C GLN A 505 8.10 32.16 32.46
N GLN A 506 8.13 33.09 31.50
CA GLN A 506 7.00 33.36 30.63
C GLN A 506 6.56 32.06 29.93
N LYS A 507 5.28 31.71 30.07
CA LYS A 507 4.67 30.59 29.35
C LYS A 507 4.79 30.86 27.86
N LYS A 508 5.40 29.94 27.09
CA LYS A 508 5.49 30.05 25.62
C LYS A 508 4.18 29.61 24.97
N PRO A 509 3.78 30.23 23.83
CA PRO A 509 2.67 29.74 23.04
C PRO A 509 3.00 28.38 22.43
N LEU A 510 2.05 27.45 22.47
CA LEU A 510 2.14 26.16 21.82
C LEU A 510 1.62 26.27 20.38
N VAL A 511 2.49 26.07 19.40
CA VAL A 511 2.16 26.11 17.97
C VAL A 511 2.04 24.68 17.44
N MET A 512 0.87 24.33 16.91
CA MET A 512 0.65 23.05 16.24
C MET A 512 0.91 23.16 14.74
N LEU A 513 1.68 22.22 14.17
CA LEU A 513 1.82 22.04 12.73
C LEU A 513 0.86 20.95 12.24
N SER A 514 -0.05 21.33 11.35
CA SER A 514 -0.94 20.42 10.61
C SER A 514 -0.51 20.38 9.14
N TYR A 515 -0.27 19.20 8.59
CA TYR A 515 0.23 18.99 7.22
C TYR A 515 -0.18 17.62 6.67
N SER A 516 -0.08 17.43 5.34
CA SER A 516 -0.22 16.10 4.73
C SER A 516 1.11 15.36 4.77
N HIS A 517 1.11 14.08 5.16
CA HIS A 517 2.33 13.24 5.25
C HIS A 517 3.11 13.18 3.92
N THR A 518 2.43 13.34 2.79
CA THR A 518 3.03 13.46 1.45
C THR A 518 3.98 14.67 1.31
N ASN A 519 3.73 15.75 2.07
CA ASN A 519 4.57 16.95 2.11
C ASN A 519 5.54 16.95 3.31
N SER A 520 5.82 15.80 3.91
CA SER A 520 6.72 15.62 5.06
C SER A 520 8.06 16.33 4.91
N SER A 521 8.69 16.23 3.73
CA SER A 521 9.99 16.86 3.46
C SER A 521 9.97 18.40 3.53
N PHE A 522 8.86 19.04 3.19
CA PHE A 522 8.70 20.49 3.36
C PHE A 522 8.37 20.83 4.81
N CYS A 523 7.50 20.04 5.45
CA CYS A 523 7.16 20.21 6.85
C CYS A 523 8.40 20.14 7.75
N ASP A 524 9.33 19.21 7.49
CA ASP A 524 10.57 19.07 8.27
C ASP A 524 11.43 20.36 8.25
N LYS A 525 11.38 21.15 7.16
CA LYS A 525 12.08 22.44 7.06
C LYS A 525 11.37 23.54 7.83
N ILE A 526 10.04 23.59 7.73
CA ILE A 526 9.24 24.54 8.52
C ILE A 526 9.47 24.26 10.01
N LEU A 527 9.51 22.99 10.39
CA LEU A 527 9.83 22.55 11.74
C LEU A 527 11.22 23.02 12.17
N GLU A 528 12.24 22.86 11.34
CA GLU A 528 13.60 23.36 11.62
C GLU A 528 13.64 24.88 11.81
N LEU A 529 12.92 25.65 10.99
CA LEU A 529 12.81 27.11 11.12
C LEU A 529 12.10 27.53 12.41
N LEU A 530 11.05 26.80 12.80
CA LEU A 530 10.33 27.06 14.04
C LEU A 530 11.15 26.65 15.28
N ASP A 531 11.93 25.57 15.20
CA ASP A 531 12.84 25.15 16.27
C ASP A 531 13.96 26.18 16.51
N GLN A 532 14.38 26.93 15.50
CA GLN A 532 15.30 28.07 15.69
C GLN A 532 14.68 29.18 16.56
N LYS A 533 13.36 29.15 16.76
CA LYS A 533 12.61 30.02 17.68
C LYS A 533 12.14 29.28 18.93
N ALA A 534 12.77 28.17 19.30
CA ALA A 534 12.42 27.39 20.49
C ALA A 534 12.49 28.20 21.80
N ASP A 535 13.25 29.30 21.86
CA ASP A 535 13.25 30.21 23.00
C ASP A 535 11.92 30.99 23.15
N LEU A 536 11.12 31.07 22.10
CA LEU A 536 9.87 31.84 22.03
C LEU A 536 8.62 30.98 21.82
N LEU A 537 8.75 29.81 21.19
CA LEU A 537 7.62 28.97 20.79
C LEU A 537 7.86 27.53 21.23
N ASP A 538 6.80 26.84 21.64
CA ASP A 538 6.80 25.38 21.75
C ASP A 538 6.09 24.78 20.54
N ILE A 539 6.66 23.75 19.91
CA ILE A 539 6.11 23.18 18.66
C ILE A 539 5.53 21.79 18.89
N TRP A 540 4.24 21.64 18.58
CA TRP A 540 3.55 20.36 18.52
C TRP A 540 3.41 19.88 17.07
N ILE A 541 3.80 18.63 16.80
CA ILE A 541 3.66 17.99 15.48
C ILE A 541 3.49 16.48 15.69
N ASP A 542 2.64 15.87 14.88
CA ASP A 542 2.34 14.43 14.92
C ASP A 542 3.60 13.54 15.03
N LYS A 543 4.62 13.74 14.19
CA LYS A 543 5.87 12.97 14.18
C LYS A 543 6.63 12.97 15.50
N ARG A 544 6.47 13.99 16.34
CA ARG A 544 7.13 14.09 17.66
C ARG A 544 6.33 13.40 18.75
N PHE A 545 4.99 13.41 18.63
CA PHE A 545 4.09 13.08 19.72
C PHE A 545 3.19 11.85 19.47
N CYS A 546 3.07 11.40 18.22
CA CYS A 546 2.43 10.16 17.80
C CYS A 546 3.54 9.14 17.47
N LYS A 547 3.66 8.06 18.25
CA LYS A 547 4.79 7.11 18.20
C LYS A 547 4.49 5.78 17.47
N SER A 548 3.29 5.61 16.92
CA SER A 548 2.80 4.36 16.28
C SER A 548 2.05 4.64 14.98
N SER A 549 1.99 3.64 14.08
CA SER A 549 1.27 3.67 12.80
C SER A 549 -0.26 3.86 12.91
N GLY A 550 -0.81 3.80 14.12
CA GLY A 550 -2.13 4.29 14.47
C GLY A 550 -2.02 5.65 15.16
N ASP A 551 -2.18 6.75 14.41
CA ASP A 551 -2.40 8.08 14.97
C ASP A 551 -3.69 8.05 15.82
N VAL A 552 -3.56 7.96 17.14
CA VAL A 552 -4.74 8.05 18.01
C VAL A 552 -5.26 9.48 17.90
N TRP A 553 -6.46 9.65 17.31
CA TRP A 553 -7.12 10.95 17.15
C TRP A 553 -7.13 11.74 18.46
N GLU A 554 -7.24 11.08 19.61
CA GLU A 554 -7.16 11.69 20.94
C GLU A 554 -5.87 12.52 21.15
N SER A 555 -4.72 12.03 20.69
CA SER A 555 -3.44 12.75 20.82
C SER A 555 -3.41 14.00 19.94
N ILE A 556 -3.94 13.89 18.72
CA ILE A 556 -4.08 15.01 17.77
C ILE A 556 -5.06 16.04 18.34
N ALA A 557 -6.25 15.61 18.76
CA ALA A 557 -7.26 16.46 19.38
C ALA A 557 -6.72 17.17 20.63
N ARG A 558 -5.94 16.48 21.46
CA ARG A 558 -5.26 17.09 22.62
C ARG A 558 -4.21 18.13 22.18
N GLY A 559 -3.42 17.82 21.15
CA GLY A 559 -2.49 18.77 20.52
C GLY A 559 -3.19 20.04 20.05
N ILE A 560 -4.28 19.88 19.29
CA ILE A 560 -5.14 20.99 18.81
C ILE A 560 -5.68 21.78 20.01
N LYS A 561 -6.29 21.11 20.99
CA LYS A 561 -6.91 21.75 22.16
C LYS A 561 -5.91 22.56 22.98
N ASN A 562 -4.68 22.08 23.11
CA ASN A 562 -3.65 22.76 23.88
C ASN A 562 -2.91 23.84 23.08
N SER A 563 -2.98 23.81 21.74
CA SER A 563 -2.33 24.80 20.89
C SER A 563 -2.97 26.18 20.99
N ASP A 564 -2.12 27.21 20.94
CA ASP A 564 -2.46 28.63 20.89
C ASP A 564 -2.56 29.13 19.44
N LEU A 565 -1.84 28.47 18.51
CA LEU A 565 -1.85 28.74 17.07
C LEU A 565 -1.72 27.42 16.29
N ILE A 566 -2.47 27.27 15.22
CA ILE A 566 -2.36 26.14 14.29
C ILE A 566 -1.82 26.64 12.95
N ILE A 567 -0.65 26.15 12.57
CA ILE A 567 -0.06 26.38 11.26
C ILE A 567 -0.53 25.24 10.34
N CYS A 568 -1.34 25.57 9.33
CA CYS A 568 -1.80 24.62 8.31
C CYS A 568 -0.94 24.73 7.07
N ILE A 569 -0.19 23.68 6.73
CA ILE A 569 0.56 23.62 5.47
C ILE A 569 -0.41 23.19 4.36
N VAL A 570 -1.02 24.19 3.70
CA VAL A 570 -2.07 23.98 2.70
C VAL A 570 -1.45 23.68 1.33
N SER A 571 -1.55 22.43 0.91
CA SER A 571 -1.21 21.90 -0.41
C SER A 571 -2.42 21.22 -1.06
N SER A 572 -2.28 20.76 -2.32
CA SER A 572 -3.31 19.92 -2.94
C SER A 572 -3.54 18.62 -2.18
N GLU A 573 -2.49 18.01 -1.62
CA GLU A 573 -2.61 16.78 -0.83
C GLU A 573 -3.21 17.03 0.56
N TYR A 574 -3.01 18.22 1.13
CA TYR A 574 -3.67 18.64 2.37
C TYR A 574 -5.18 18.77 2.17
N LEU A 575 -5.59 19.41 1.07
CA LEU A 575 -7.00 19.53 0.68
C LEU A 575 -7.66 18.19 0.40
N ALA A 576 -6.87 17.20 -0.07
CA ALA A 576 -7.31 15.85 -0.35
C ALA A 576 -7.51 14.99 0.92
N SER A 577 -6.94 15.39 2.05
CA SER A 577 -6.81 14.57 3.25
C SER A 577 -8.02 14.70 4.18
N LYS A 578 -8.74 13.59 4.40
CA LYS A 578 -9.85 13.51 5.37
C LYS A 578 -9.39 13.79 6.80
N ALA A 579 -8.19 13.34 7.17
CA ALA A 579 -7.60 13.60 8.48
C ALA A 579 -7.36 15.10 8.67
N CYS A 580 -6.74 15.77 7.69
CA CYS A 580 -6.52 17.21 7.75
C CYS A 580 -7.85 17.98 7.78
N ARG A 581 -8.86 17.55 7.03
CA ARG A 581 -10.23 18.10 7.10
C ARG A 581 -10.81 17.98 8.51
N GLN A 582 -10.69 16.82 9.15
CA GLN A 582 -11.15 16.61 10.52
C GLN A 582 -10.42 17.51 11.53
N GLU A 583 -9.10 17.63 11.43
CA GLU A 583 -8.31 18.52 12.28
C GLU A 583 -8.78 19.97 12.18
N VAL A 584 -8.96 20.48 10.96
CA VAL A 584 -9.43 21.85 10.72
C VAL A 584 -10.84 22.06 11.24
N ILE A 585 -11.77 21.14 10.98
CA ILE A 585 -13.16 21.21 11.48
C ILE A 585 -13.18 21.23 13.00
N TYR A 586 -12.42 20.34 13.66
CA TYR A 586 -12.34 20.33 15.11
C TYR A 586 -11.76 21.62 15.68
N ALA A 587 -10.63 22.04 15.14
CA ALA A 587 -9.94 23.24 15.57
C ALA A 587 -10.78 24.51 15.36
N LYS A 588 -11.41 24.67 14.20
CA LYS A 588 -12.17 25.88 13.86
C LYS A 588 -13.59 25.87 14.40
N ASP A 589 -14.35 24.81 14.13
CA ASP A 589 -15.80 24.83 14.36
C ASP A 589 -16.14 24.44 15.82
N ARG A 590 -15.33 23.57 16.46
CA ARG A 590 -15.57 23.15 17.84
C ARG A 590 -14.79 23.98 18.87
N LEU A 591 -13.56 24.37 18.55
CA LEU A 591 -12.66 25.05 19.49
C LEU A 591 -12.34 26.50 19.14
N ASN A 592 -12.74 26.97 17.95
CA ASN A 592 -12.46 28.31 17.42
C ASN A 592 -10.99 28.76 17.59
N LYS A 593 -10.06 27.87 17.22
CA LYS A 593 -8.62 28.10 17.31
C LYS A 593 -8.14 29.14 16.29
N ARG A 594 -6.99 29.76 16.59
CA ARG A 594 -6.28 30.66 15.68
C ARG A 594 -5.50 29.85 14.64
N PHE A 595 -5.49 30.32 13.40
CA PHE A 595 -4.78 29.68 12.31
C PHE A 595 -3.74 30.61 11.67
N LEU A 596 -2.72 29.98 11.08
CA LEU A 596 -1.83 30.58 10.10
C LEU A 596 -1.74 29.63 8.90
N PRO A 597 -2.47 29.90 7.81
CA PRO A 597 -2.35 29.13 6.58
C PRO A 597 -0.99 29.39 5.91
N VAL A 598 -0.29 28.31 5.55
CA VAL A 598 0.96 28.34 4.79
C VAL A 598 0.72 27.61 3.47
N TYR A 599 0.50 28.36 2.40
CA TYR A 599 0.20 27.80 1.08
C TYR A 599 1.45 27.30 0.37
N LEU A 600 1.43 26.04 -0.04
CA LEU A 600 2.42 25.41 -0.90
C LEU A 600 1.99 25.50 -2.37
N GLY A 601 2.71 26.31 -3.14
CA GLY A 601 2.39 26.59 -4.53
C GLY A 601 1.14 27.46 -4.66
N ARG A 602 0.22 27.03 -5.52
CA ARG A 602 -1.10 27.66 -5.73
C ARG A 602 -2.19 26.61 -5.72
N PRO A 603 -2.49 26.02 -4.54
CA PRO A 603 -3.57 25.06 -4.44
C PRO A 603 -4.90 25.80 -4.62
N GLU A 604 -5.85 25.15 -5.27
CA GLU A 604 -7.22 25.63 -5.44
C GLU A 604 -8.01 25.35 -4.17
N ILE A 605 -8.36 26.39 -3.43
CA ILE A 605 -8.94 26.26 -2.10
C ILE A 605 -10.40 25.81 -2.22
N SER A 606 -10.75 24.72 -1.54
CA SER A 606 -12.12 24.24 -1.47
C SER A 606 -12.98 25.17 -0.61
N GLU A 607 -14.28 25.25 -0.92
CA GLU A 607 -15.25 26.06 -0.17
C GLU A 607 -15.24 25.73 1.33
N TRP A 608 -15.16 24.45 1.69
CA TRP A 608 -15.10 24.02 3.08
C TRP A 608 -13.88 24.60 3.83
N LEU A 609 -12.73 24.75 3.18
CA LEU A 609 -11.53 25.29 3.82
C LEU A 609 -11.53 26.82 3.78
N ASP A 610 -11.98 27.41 2.67
CA ASP A 610 -11.99 28.86 2.47
C ASP A 610 -12.84 29.57 3.52
N ILE A 611 -14.07 29.08 3.76
CA ILE A 611 -14.97 29.63 4.79
C ILE A 611 -14.33 29.61 6.19
N ARG A 612 -13.45 28.63 6.46
CA ARG A 612 -12.79 28.46 7.77
C ARG A 612 -11.51 29.27 7.92
N LEU A 613 -10.79 29.53 6.84
CA LEU A 613 -9.46 30.14 6.86
C LEU A 613 -9.40 31.57 6.29
N ALA A 614 -10.42 32.06 5.60
CA ALA A 614 -10.41 33.32 4.85
C ALA A 614 -10.07 34.56 5.70
N GLU A 615 -10.37 34.55 7.00
CA GLU A 615 -10.10 35.68 7.90
C GLU A 615 -8.66 35.76 8.41
N TYR A 616 -7.84 34.72 8.20
CA TYR A 616 -6.49 34.65 8.76
C TYR A 616 -5.43 35.15 7.77
N LYS A 617 -4.37 35.77 8.31
CA LYS A 617 -3.14 36.06 7.57
C LYS A 617 -2.51 34.76 7.10
N TYR A 618 -1.94 34.76 5.89
CA TYR A 618 -1.30 33.59 5.32
C TYR A 618 0.08 33.91 4.75
N VAL A 619 0.89 32.87 4.60
CA VAL A 619 2.20 32.91 3.93
C VAL A 619 2.16 31.98 2.73
N ARG A 620 2.86 32.30 1.64
CA ARG A 620 2.91 31.46 0.44
C ARG A 620 4.33 31.15 -0.01
N PHE A 621 4.63 29.86 -0.15
CA PHE A 621 5.86 29.36 -0.76
C PHE A 621 5.58 28.87 -2.17
N GLN A 622 6.24 29.43 -3.19
CA GLN A 622 5.96 29.06 -4.59
C GLN A 622 6.55 27.71 -5.01
N ASN A 623 7.68 27.31 -4.43
CA ASN A 623 8.36 26.06 -4.74
C ASN A 623 8.73 25.32 -3.44
N THR A 624 8.80 23.99 -3.53
CA THR A 624 9.32 23.11 -2.47
C THR A 624 10.84 22.91 -2.53
N HIS A 625 11.46 23.36 -3.63
CA HIS A 625 12.89 23.25 -3.89
C HIS A 625 13.75 23.95 -2.82
N LEU A 626 14.88 23.32 -2.53
CA LEU A 626 15.88 23.79 -1.57
C LEU A 626 16.98 24.60 -2.26
N PRO A 627 17.55 25.62 -1.58
CA PRO A 627 17.13 26.18 -0.29
C PRO A 627 15.86 27.05 -0.41
N LEU A 628 15.12 27.24 0.70
CA LEU A 628 14.04 28.23 0.75
C LEU A 628 14.65 29.63 0.63
N LYS A 629 13.97 30.55 -0.05
CA LYS A 629 14.46 31.93 -0.17
C LYS A 629 14.39 32.65 1.19
N GLU A 630 15.46 33.36 1.54
CA GLU A 630 15.61 34.02 2.84
C GLU A 630 14.49 35.03 3.13
N ASP A 631 14.09 35.83 2.14
CA ASP A 631 12.98 36.79 2.24
C ASP A 631 11.66 36.11 2.66
N LYS A 632 11.39 34.92 2.12
CA LYS A 632 10.20 34.14 2.46
C LYS A 632 10.27 33.48 3.82
N VAL A 633 11.47 33.12 4.28
CA VAL A 633 11.69 32.62 5.64
C VAL A 633 11.43 33.73 6.65
N GLU A 634 11.93 34.94 6.39
CA GLU A 634 11.69 36.11 7.26
C GLU A 634 10.20 36.46 7.33
N GLU A 635 9.52 36.54 6.18
CA GLU A 635 8.06 36.76 6.10
C GLU A 635 7.28 35.68 6.88
N PHE A 636 7.68 34.41 6.76
CA PHE A 636 7.05 33.32 7.49
C PHE A 636 7.19 33.51 9.01
N LEU A 637 8.42 33.68 9.49
CA LEU A 637 8.71 33.82 10.92
C LEU A 637 8.06 35.07 11.51
N SER A 638 8.05 36.20 10.79
CA SER A 638 7.35 37.41 11.25
C SER A 638 5.86 37.17 11.38
N THR A 639 5.25 36.52 10.39
CA THR A 639 3.80 36.23 10.40
C THR A 639 3.43 35.25 11.51
N VAL A 640 4.28 34.27 11.84
CA VAL A 640 4.07 33.38 13.00
C VAL A 640 3.98 34.19 14.30
N ILE A 641 4.92 35.10 14.53
CA ILE A 641 4.94 35.96 15.73
C ILE A 641 3.77 36.95 15.75
N GLU A 642 3.29 37.40 14.60
CA GLU A 642 2.07 38.23 14.54
C GLU A 642 0.78 37.44 14.80
N SER A 643 0.78 36.15 14.48
CA SER A 643 -0.41 35.28 14.58
C SER A 643 -0.61 34.64 15.97
N ILE A 644 0.42 34.56 16.81
CA ILE A 644 0.26 34.09 18.21
C ILE A 644 -0.62 35.05 19.02
N PRO A 645 -1.28 34.58 20.09
CA PRO A 645 -2.10 35.44 20.95
C PRO A 645 -1.31 36.65 21.50
N PRO A 646 -1.94 37.84 21.63
CA PRO A 646 -1.27 39.08 22.05
C PRO A 646 -0.51 38.98 23.38
N GLU A 647 -1.01 38.17 24.30
CA GLU A 647 -0.39 37.90 25.61
C GLU A 647 1.01 37.25 25.52
N TYR A 648 1.36 36.68 24.37
CA TYR A 648 2.66 36.06 24.11
C TYR A 648 3.55 36.90 23.17
N GLN A 649 3.06 38.04 22.66
CA GLN A 649 3.83 38.86 21.74
C GLN A 649 4.92 39.63 22.50
N PRO A 650 6.16 39.71 21.96
CA PRO A 650 7.25 40.43 22.62
C PRO A 650 6.92 41.92 22.74
N ASP A 651 7.06 42.46 23.96
CA ASP A 651 6.83 43.88 24.26
C ASP A 651 7.76 44.76 23.42
N THR A 652 7.22 45.39 22.38
CA THR A 652 7.97 46.31 21.50
C THR A 652 8.35 47.62 22.20
N ASN A 653 7.86 47.86 23.43
CA ASN A 653 8.07 49.09 24.19
C ASN A 653 9.27 49.06 25.17
N LEU A 654 10.01 47.94 25.28
CA LEU A 654 11.17 47.83 26.18
C LEU A 654 12.53 47.93 25.46
N MET A 655 12.58 48.12 24.14
CA MET A 655 13.81 48.44 23.41
C MET A 655 14.07 49.96 23.36
N GLY A 656 14.25 50.55 24.54
CA GLY A 656 14.71 51.92 24.72
C GLY A 656 15.96 51.95 25.58
N THR A 657 17.10 52.25 24.96
CA THR A 657 18.38 52.65 25.57
C THR A 657 19.07 51.63 26.48
N HIS A 658 20.11 50.96 25.97
CA HIS A 658 21.41 50.93 26.65
C HIS A 658 22.56 50.72 25.66
N HIS A 659 23.57 51.55 25.85
CA HIS A 659 24.75 51.75 25.01
C HIS A 659 25.61 50.50 24.83
N ARG A 660 26.23 50.43 23.66
CA ARG A 660 27.39 49.59 23.32
C ARG A 660 28.50 49.71 24.38
N SER A 661 28.95 48.57 24.88
CA SER A 661 30.35 48.35 25.26
C SER A 661 30.63 46.84 25.33
N SER A 662 31.46 46.36 24.39
CA SER A 662 32.11 45.04 24.45
C SER A 662 33.16 45.01 25.56
N PRO A 663 33.45 43.84 26.14
CA PRO A 663 34.84 43.38 26.26
C PRO A 663 34.97 41.88 25.88
N ILE A 664 35.91 41.49 25.01
CA ILE A 664 37.32 41.14 25.25
C ILE A 664 37.48 39.81 26.04
N PHE A 665 38.02 38.81 25.30
CA PHE A 665 38.68 37.59 25.76
C PHE A 665 39.78 37.89 26.81
N ASP A 666 39.92 37.09 27.88
CA ASP A 666 41.08 36.17 28.06
C ASP A 666 41.04 35.39 29.40
N GLN A 667 41.69 34.21 29.37
CA GLN A 667 42.37 33.47 30.45
C GLN A 667 41.62 32.60 31.51
N THR A 668 41.68 31.28 31.26
CA THR A 668 42.23 30.17 32.09
C THR A 668 42.10 30.16 33.62
N ILE A 669 41.72 28.99 34.19
CA ILE A 669 42.32 28.29 35.36
C ILE A 669 41.58 26.95 35.59
N THR A 670 42.19 25.79 35.26
CA THR A 670 42.92 24.79 36.10
C THR A 670 42.06 23.82 36.92
N ILE A 671 42.28 22.51 36.67
CA ILE A 671 41.67 21.35 37.33
C ILE A 671 42.48 20.99 38.58
N GLU A 672 41.81 20.75 39.71
CA GLU A 672 42.37 20.05 40.87
C GLU A 672 41.68 18.70 41.10
N ILE A 673 42.52 17.66 41.27
CA ILE A 673 42.15 16.27 41.59
C ILE A 673 42.31 16.07 43.10
N ILE A 674 41.30 15.50 43.77
CA ILE A 674 41.42 14.98 45.15
C ILE A 674 41.03 13.49 45.17
N LYS A 675 41.86 12.69 45.83
CA LYS A 675 41.75 11.23 46.03
C LYS A 675 41.07 10.86 47.36
N SER A 676 40.36 9.73 47.28
CA SER A 676 40.09 8.64 48.26
C SER A 676 39.45 8.94 49.64
N ASP A 677 38.40 8.18 49.99
CA ASP A 677 38.46 7.03 50.91
C ASP A 677 37.09 6.34 51.03
N GLY A 678 37.10 5.01 51.16
CA GLY A 678 35.90 4.16 51.17
C GLY A 678 35.45 3.73 52.57
N ASN A 679 34.17 3.39 52.71
CA ASN A 679 33.73 2.15 53.38
C ASN A 679 32.26 1.80 53.12
N LEU A 680 32.00 0.50 53.24
CA LEU A 680 30.93 -0.32 52.66
C LEU A 680 29.68 -0.44 53.56
N ALA A 681 28.46 -0.38 53.01
CA ALA A 681 27.29 -1.13 53.51
C ALA A 681 26.08 -1.16 52.55
N THR A 682 25.78 -2.38 52.06
CA THR A 682 24.46 -3.00 51.79
C THR A 682 23.52 -2.54 50.66
N LEU A 683 23.25 -3.52 49.76
CA LEU A 683 22.00 -3.90 49.07
C LEU A 683 21.60 -3.21 47.73
N LYS A 684 21.75 -3.93 46.60
CA LYS A 684 20.68 -4.46 45.68
C LYS A 684 21.22 -4.84 44.28
N PRO A 685 20.47 -5.64 43.48
CA PRO A 685 20.99 -6.35 42.30
C PRO A 685 21.38 -5.44 41.12
N THR A 686 22.67 -5.53 40.75
CA THR A 686 23.36 -5.27 39.47
C THR A 686 22.81 -4.22 38.49
N GLU A 687 23.36 -3.00 38.57
CA GLU A 687 23.33 -1.97 37.52
C GLU A 687 24.54 -2.11 36.55
N LEU A 688 24.29 -1.80 35.27
CA LEU A 688 25.30 -1.79 34.19
C LEU A 688 26.16 -0.52 34.28
N ILE A 689 27.40 -0.68 34.74
CA ILE A 689 28.33 0.43 35.00
C ILE A 689 29.34 0.58 33.85
N ASP A 690 29.56 1.80 33.36
CA ASP A 690 30.76 2.24 32.58
C ASP A 690 31.87 2.73 33.53
N LYS A 691 33.12 2.89 33.07
CA LYS A 691 34.32 3.28 33.84
C LYS A 691 34.18 4.56 34.71
N ARG A 692 33.10 5.33 34.56
CA ARG A 692 32.73 6.50 35.38
C ARG A 692 31.82 6.17 36.59
N ASN A 693 31.48 4.90 36.86
CA ASN A 693 30.51 4.52 37.91
C ASN A 693 29.14 5.19 37.76
N LYS A 694 28.73 5.52 36.53
CA LYS A 694 27.43 6.12 36.20
C LYS A 694 26.68 5.19 35.24
N SER A 695 25.46 4.82 35.58
CA SER A 695 24.59 3.98 34.75
C SER A 695 24.38 4.63 33.38
N VAL A 696 24.50 3.86 32.30
CA VAL A 696 24.29 4.35 30.92
C VAL A 696 22.86 4.90 30.76
N LEU A 697 21.89 4.37 31.51
CA LEU A 697 20.50 4.87 31.51
C LEU A 697 20.37 6.29 32.07
N THR A 698 21.35 6.76 32.85
CA THR A 698 21.36 8.11 33.44
C THR A 698 22.30 9.08 32.72
N TRP A 699 22.82 8.68 31.55
CA TRP A 699 23.69 9.54 30.74
C TRP A 699 22.93 10.70 30.12
N THR A 700 23.48 11.89 30.32
CA THR A 700 23.07 13.11 29.63
C THR A 700 23.70 13.16 28.24
N GLN A 701 23.30 14.15 27.45
CA GLN A 701 23.90 14.40 26.14
C GLN A 701 25.41 14.63 26.25
N ASP A 702 25.89 15.33 27.27
CA ASP A 702 27.33 15.57 27.47
C ASP A 702 28.09 14.26 27.77
N ASP A 703 27.51 13.37 28.57
CA ASP A 703 28.11 12.06 28.85
C ASP A 703 28.29 11.20 27.57
N ILE A 704 27.31 11.28 26.66
CA ILE A 704 27.35 10.60 25.35
C ILE A 704 28.43 11.23 24.47
N TYR A 705 28.52 12.56 24.43
CA TYR A 705 29.54 13.27 23.64
C TYR A 705 30.95 12.90 24.09
N ASP A 706 31.17 12.86 25.41
CA ASP A 706 32.42 12.39 26.00
C ASP A 706 32.70 10.92 25.64
N TRP A 707 31.68 10.07 25.63
CA TRP A 707 31.84 8.65 25.30
C TRP A 707 32.26 8.44 23.84
N PHE A 708 31.66 9.18 22.90
CA PHE A 708 32.05 9.13 21.48
C PHE A 708 33.51 9.58 21.29
N ALA A 709 33.93 10.62 21.99
CA ALA A 709 35.31 11.11 21.96
C ALA A 709 36.31 10.08 22.54
N GLN A 710 35.93 9.36 23.60
CA GLN A 710 36.79 8.37 24.25
C GLN A 710 36.99 7.08 23.43
N HIS A 711 36.06 6.75 22.53
CA HIS A 711 36.13 5.55 21.70
C HIS A 711 36.65 5.81 20.29
N ASP A 712 37.17 7.02 20.05
CA ASP A 712 37.69 7.47 18.74
C ASP A 712 36.65 7.30 17.62
N ILE A 713 35.37 7.48 17.96
CA ILE A 713 34.27 7.33 17.02
C ILE A 713 34.09 8.65 16.28
N CYS A 714 34.00 8.56 14.95
CA CYS A 714 33.81 9.70 14.07
C CYS A 714 32.68 10.65 14.57
N PRO A 715 32.99 11.93 14.89
CA PRO A 715 32.00 12.87 15.43
C PRO A 715 30.79 13.10 14.51
N TYR A 716 30.96 12.89 13.21
CA TYR A 716 29.87 13.02 12.24
C TYR A 716 28.83 11.89 12.36
N ILE A 717 29.23 10.71 12.85
CA ILE A 717 28.29 9.61 13.18
C ILE A 717 27.42 10.06 14.36
N ARG A 718 28.02 10.62 15.41
CA ARG A 718 27.29 11.19 16.56
C ARG A 718 26.27 12.23 16.13
N ASP A 719 26.66 13.16 15.28
CA ASP A 719 25.82 14.28 14.85
C ASP A 719 24.64 13.86 13.96
N MET A 720 24.74 12.71 13.29
CA MET A 720 23.63 12.17 12.52
C MET A 720 22.66 11.33 13.37
N TYR A 721 23.12 10.59 14.39
CA TYR A 721 22.24 9.78 15.24
C TYR A 721 21.61 10.56 16.40
N GLN A 722 22.26 11.64 16.86
CA GLN A 722 21.73 12.59 17.85
C GLN A 722 21.10 11.94 19.11
N PHE A 723 21.75 10.92 19.67
CA PHE A 723 21.31 10.33 20.93
C PHE A 723 21.25 11.40 22.03
N LYS A 724 20.07 11.61 22.60
CA LYS A 724 19.84 12.57 23.69
C LYS A 724 20.03 11.94 25.06
N THR A 725 19.87 10.62 25.17
CA THR A 725 20.03 9.85 26.42
C THR A 725 20.70 8.51 26.15
N GLY A 726 21.43 7.98 27.14
CA GLY A 726 22.07 6.67 26.99
C GLY A 726 21.08 5.50 26.86
N ALA A 727 19.82 5.68 27.29
CA ALA A 727 18.74 4.72 27.03
C ALA A 727 18.44 4.57 25.52
N GLN A 728 18.44 5.67 24.76
CA GLN A 728 18.27 5.62 23.30
C GLN A 728 19.43 4.88 22.62
N MET A 729 20.63 5.10 23.17
CA MET A 729 21.86 4.49 22.66
C MET A 729 21.91 2.97 22.93
N ILE A 730 21.41 2.51 24.08
CA ILE A 730 21.25 1.07 24.39
C ILE A 730 20.17 0.45 23.50
N ALA A 731 18.99 1.07 23.40
CA ALA A 731 17.92 0.55 22.55
C ALA A 731 18.38 0.41 21.09
N TYR A 732 19.12 1.39 20.59
CA TYR A 732 19.73 1.31 19.26
C TYR A 732 20.76 0.16 19.17
N ALA A 733 21.62 0.00 20.18
CA ALA A 733 22.61 -1.08 20.20
C ALA A 733 21.97 -2.48 20.21
N GLU A 734 20.77 -2.64 20.77
CA GLU A 734 20.02 -3.91 20.77
C GLU A 734 19.39 -4.21 19.40
N CYS A 735 18.88 -3.20 18.70
CA CYS A 735 18.27 -3.36 17.38
C CYS A 735 19.26 -3.71 16.26
N VAL A 736 20.54 -3.37 16.40
CA VAL A 736 21.55 -3.48 15.31
C VAL A 736 22.38 -4.76 15.40
N LYS A 737 22.07 -5.67 16.34
CA LYS A 737 22.96 -6.76 16.76
C LYS A 737 23.46 -7.67 15.63
N ASP A 738 22.71 -7.93 14.56
CA ASP A 738 23.08 -8.98 13.59
C ASP A 738 23.22 -8.57 12.10
N GLU A 739 22.93 -7.31 11.71
CA GLU A 739 22.99 -6.86 10.30
C GLU A 739 23.55 -5.45 10.10
N TRP A 740 24.69 -5.13 10.71
CA TRP A 740 25.24 -3.77 10.65
C TRP A 740 25.68 -3.32 9.25
N GLN A 741 26.02 -4.24 8.35
CA GLN A 741 26.33 -3.92 6.95
C GLN A 741 25.11 -3.35 6.21
N LYS A 742 23.90 -3.88 6.43
CA LYS A 742 22.68 -3.30 5.84
C LYS A 742 22.38 -1.90 6.39
N GLN A 743 22.73 -1.66 7.66
CA GLN A 743 22.62 -0.32 8.24
C GLN A 743 23.64 0.64 7.64
N TYR A 744 24.88 0.19 7.41
CA TYR A 744 25.90 0.96 6.70
C TYR A 744 25.43 1.35 5.28
N ASP A 745 24.91 0.40 4.50
CA ASP A 745 24.41 0.65 3.14
C ASP A 745 23.27 1.68 3.12
N ARG A 746 22.43 1.69 4.16
CA ARG A 746 21.36 2.69 4.32
C ARG A 746 21.89 4.07 4.73
N TYR A 747 22.98 4.11 5.50
CA TYR A 747 23.49 5.30 6.15
C TYR A 747 24.53 6.06 5.31
N ALA A 748 25.41 5.35 4.61
CA ALA A 748 26.49 5.92 3.81
C ALA A 748 25.98 6.92 2.74
N PRO A 749 24.87 6.66 2.00
CA PRO A 749 24.33 7.64 1.04
C PRO A 749 23.73 8.90 1.69
N ARG A 750 23.31 8.83 2.95
CA ARG A 750 22.81 9.99 3.72
C ARG A 750 23.97 10.80 4.29
N TYR A 751 25.00 10.10 4.78
CA TYR A 751 26.24 10.71 5.25
C TYR A 751 26.93 11.48 4.12
N ALA A 752 27.09 10.88 2.94
CA ALA A 752 27.69 11.54 1.77
C ALA A 752 26.91 12.78 1.29
N ARG A 753 25.57 12.77 1.44
CA ARG A 753 24.73 13.95 1.13
C ARG A 753 24.89 15.09 2.13
N ARG A 754 25.05 14.77 3.42
CA ARG A 754 25.22 15.76 4.50
C ARG A 754 26.65 16.29 4.58
N TYR A 755 27.64 15.48 4.22
CA TYR A 755 29.07 15.81 4.23
C TYR A 755 29.71 15.51 2.85
N PRO A 756 29.51 16.36 1.83
CA PRO A 756 29.88 16.08 0.43
C PRO A 756 31.37 15.85 0.14
N HIS A 757 32.24 16.12 1.12
CA HIS A 757 33.69 15.98 1.01
C HIS A 757 34.25 14.90 1.94
N LYS A 758 33.39 14.09 2.56
CA LYS A 758 33.79 13.03 3.49
C LYS A 758 33.04 11.75 3.19
N GLU A 759 33.79 10.68 2.97
CA GLU A 759 33.25 9.33 2.87
C GLU A 759 33.21 8.72 4.28
N LEU A 760 32.10 8.07 4.64
CA LEU A 760 32.03 7.27 5.86
C LEU A 760 32.67 5.93 5.54
N LEU A 761 33.81 5.63 6.15
CA LEU A 761 34.50 4.37 5.85
C LEU A 761 33.83 3.22 6.61
N GLU A 762 33.68 2.07 5.95
CA GLU A 762 33.02 0.89 6.52
C GLU A 762 33.61 0.48 7.87
N HIS A 763 34.94 0.60 8.03
CA HIS A 763 35.62 0.30 9.29
C HIS A 763 35.33 1.31 10.41
N GLU A 764 35.09 2.59 10.10
CA GLU A 764 34.70 3.60 11.11
C GLU A 764 33.30 3.32 11.65
N PHE A 765 32.39 2.89 10.76
CA PHE A 765 31.05 2.48 11.15
C PHE A 765 31.07 1.15 11.91
N ALA A 766 31.91 0.19 11.50
CA ALA A 766 32.12 -1.05 12.25
C ALA A 766 32.68 -0.80 13.67
N LEU A 767 33.61 0.16 13.82
CA LEU A 767 34.14 0.58 15.12
C LEU A 767 33.04 1.17 16.01
N PHE A 768 32.17 2.02 15.46
CA PHE A 768 31.00 2.55 16.17
C PHE A 768 30.07 1.45 16.67
N ILE A 769 29.73 0.49 15.81
CA ILE A 769 28.86 -0.64 16.17
C ILE A 769 29.53 -1.55 17.20
N SER A 770 30.83 -1.79 17.08
CA SER A 770 31.60 -2.57 18.05
C SER A 770 31.62 -1.90 19.43
N ALA A 771 31.82 -0.58 19.48
CA ALA A 771 31.78 0.20 20.72
C ALA A 771 30.37 0.19 21.35
N LEU A 772 29.31 0.31 20.55
CA LEU A 772 27.92 0.16 21.02
C LEU A 772 27.63 -1.23 21.58
N ARG A 773 28.18 -2.28 20.97
CA ARG A 773 28.06 -3.66 21.46
C ARG A 773 28.78 -3.87 22.79
N GLN A 774 29.86 -3.15 23.07
CA GLN A 774 30.52 -3.22 24.38
C GLN A 774 29.68 -2.58 25.50
N LEU A 775 28.83 -1.59 25.17
CA LEU A 775 27.86 -1.02 26.11
C LEU A 775 26.72 -1.98 26.45
N SER A 776 26.20 -2.73 25.46
CA SER A 776 25.14 -3.72 25.69
C SER A 776 25.66 -5.09 26.16
N GLY A 777 26.92 -5.43 25.87
CA GLY A 777 27.58 -6.70 26.19
C GLY A 777 27.96 -6.89 27.66
N ARG A 778 27.97 -5.84 28.49
CA ARG A 778 28.03 -5.98 29.96
C ARG A 778 26.74 -6.56 30.56
N CYS A 779 25.71 -6.78 29.73
CA CYS A 779 24.40 -7.29 30.12
C CYS A 779 24.22 -8.80 29.92
N ILE A 780 25.25 -9.52 29.42
CA ILE A 780 25.18 -10.97 29.15
C ILE A 780 26.11 -11.72 30.13
N LEU A 781 25.77 -11.71 31.42
CA LEU A 781 26.23 -12.74 32.37
C LEU A 781 25.13 -13.22 33.34
N PHE A 782 23.86 -12.83 33.13
CA PHE A 782 22.77 -13.19 34.07
C PHE A 782 21.58 -13.94 33.47
N LEU A 783 21.67 -14.44 32.23
CA LEU A 783 20.63 -15.29 31.63
C LEU A 783 21.16 -16.68 31.22
N SER A 784 22.09 -17.25 31.98
CA SER A 784 22.51 -18.65 31.82
C SER A 784 22.71 -19.41 33.13
N SER A 785 21.97 -19.08 34.19
CA SER A 785 21.83 -19.98 35.33
C SER A 785 20.36 -20.02 35.73
N GLY A 786 19.69 -21.11 35.37
CA GLY A 786 18.31 -21.35 35.78
C GLY A 786 18.21 -21.36 37.29
N ASP A 787 17.20 -20.69 37.81
CA ASP A 787 16.64 -21.07 39.10
C ASP A 787 15.11 -20.99 39.03
N LYS A 788 14.49 -22.14 39.28
CA LYS A 788 13.04 -22.28 39.42
C LYS A 788 12.70 -21.86 40.84
N THR A 789 12.05 -20.71 41.04
CA THR A 789 11.00 -20.48 42.06
C THR A 789 10.68 -18.99 42.19
N LEU A 790 9.47 -18.59 41.77
CA LEU A 790 8.42 -17.97 42.60
C LEU A 790 7.24 -17.56 41.72
#